data_AF-A0A7I7R429-F1
#
_entry.id   AF-A0A7I7R429-F1
#
_cell.length_a   1.000
_cell.length_b   1.000
_cell.length_c   1.000
_cell.angle_alpha   90.00
_cell.angle_beta   90.00
_cell.angle_gamma   90.00
#
_symmetry.space_group_name_H-M   'P 1'
#
loop_
_entity.id
_entity.type
_entity.pdbx_description
1 polymer ?
#
loop_
_entity_poly.entity_id
_entity_poly.type
_entity_poly.pdbx_seq_one_letter_code
_entity_poly.pdbx_strand_id
1 'polypeptide(L)'
;MSYRTRMIGTGSAVAAFLAIGMTPLAPTPQAQADFDDLFSLDWLTPTAALDTTGSAEGVTFGDMSAEFGDFSMATLFDQLFYTPMHMLTEFWITNPLGELVNGAINGLSGQFLIGNGADGTELNPDGTAGGLWFGDGGAGWNSDLDGVAGGNGGNAIGFGNGGDGGDGGAGAAGGNGGIGGVWMGHGGDGGAGGDTAMVYAVSGGGAVGGDGGDGGAAMAWLFGNGGAGGAGGKGADGAAGRFDGPNAGAGGTAGFGGNGGNGGVSGYMFGNGGAGGEGGAAGNGGAGAAGTAEHVDGASGGSAGGAHGGHGGAGGARGSNFYGSALYGASGQRGDGGQGGIGGAGGDAFKDAGGNYLGNGGAGGAGGEGGTGYTGGDGGDSGDGGSGINGGDAGGWGGSGGYGLGTGTSTENADGIGGRGGNGGVGGNATGAVGVTGTAGNGGSAGQGGVAGTGVGGDAGKAGAGGNGATTDNTIKTIGGRGGYGGTGGGGTVNGATSDGGAGGTGTYKGGDGGGGGNGAYGVNGGNGGNGVDGGIATGWKDTDGTIWSIGGNGGNGGIGGDTTTNMLTGGTGGGGNGGNGGNGGAGATGPGVVSVGGNGGLGAYGGSGNGQAGGAGGDGGHGGHGTASGGNGGLGANGGTDYATGVGGAGGSGGNGGNSGGVETPANTLGLGPSHAGNGGGGGLGGGGGQSGGGVGGLGGNGGNGGNGAGNVNGGNGGNAGAGGTGGAGTVGSTSNSLFGTPGKTAGGDGGNGSQGAVGGKGGNGGSSQNGTGGNAGDGGRGGDGGRGGEGGAGGVNASGAGLAGGDGGNGGNGAAGGAAGAAGQGGAGSGAAGVAGAGGGAGSAGAGGAGGAGDPVGPNGADGNPGNPA
;
A
#
# COMPACT_ATOMS: atom_id res chain seq x y z
N MET A 1 -18.18 -17.95 20.72
CA MET A 1 -17.75 -16.64 21.24
C MET A 1 -18.00 -15.63 20.14
N SER A 2 -18.89 -14.67 20.39
CA SER A 2 -19.51 -13.81 19.38
C SER A 2 -18.78 -12.47 19.34
N TYR A 3 -18.16 -12.14 18.20
CA TYR A 3 -17.54 -10.84 17.95
C TYR A 3 -18.54 -9.95 17.20
N ARG A 4 -18.78 -8.75 17.73
CA ARG A 4 -19.71 -7.76 17.20
C ARG A 4 -19.01 -6.90 16.14
N THR A 5 -19.48 -7.00 14.91
CA THR A 5 -19.19 -6.11 13.79
C THR A 5 -20.04 -4.85 13.91
N ARG A 6 -19.44 -3.65 13.87
CA ARG A 6 -20.15 -2.40 13.62
C ARG A 6 -20.12 -2.12 12.12
N MET A 7 -21.25 -2.37 11.46
CA MET A 7 -21.58 -1.77 10.16
C MET A 7 -22.17 -0.38 10.42
N ILE A 8 -21.74 0.63 9.66
CA ILE A 8 -22.46 1.91 9.54
C ILE A 8 -23.12 1.89 8.17
N GLY A 9 -24.43 1.71 8.17
CA GLY A 9 -25.31 1.89 7.02
C GLY A 9 -26.02 3.24 7.09
N THR A 10 -26.14 3.83 5.91
CA THR A 10 -27.03 4.91 5.48
C THR A 10 -28.41 4.93 6.17
N GLY A 11 -28.90 6.13 6.49
CA GLY A 11 -30.25 6.33 7.04
C GLY A 11 -30.71 7.80 6.97
N SER A 12 -31.65 8.04 6.06
CA SER A 12 -32.47 9.25 5.90
C SER A 12 -33.43 9.46 7.07
N ALA A 13 -33.78 10.73 7.37
CA ALA A 13 -34.90 11.03 8.25
C ALA A 13 -35.65 12.31 7.82
N VAL A 14 -36.92 12.14 7.48
CA VAL A 14 -37.95 13.17 7.36
C VAL A 14 -38.94 13.02 8.53
N ALA A 15 -39.42 14.18 9.01
CA ALA A 15 -40.63 14.47 9.79
C ALA A 15 -40.60 14.36 11.33
N ALA A 16 -40.75 15.52 11.97
CA ALA A 16 -41.64 15.71 13.11
C ALA A 16 -42.41 17.04 12.96
N PHE A 17 -43.70 16.94 12.64
CA PHE A 17 -44.70 18.01 12.72
C PHE A 17 -45.17 18.11 14.19
N LEU A 18 -45.24 19.30 14.77
CA LEU A 18 -45.99 19.53 16.01
C LEU A 18 -46.90 20.76 15.89
N ALA A 19 -48.17 20.53 16.20
CA ALA A 19 -49.31 21.42 15.98
C ALA A 19 -49.48 22.45 17.10
N ILE A 20 -49.92 23.67 16.75
CA ILE A 20 -50.48 24.67 17.67
C ILE A 20 -51.85 25.13 17.12
N GLY A 21 -52.89 25.07 17.95
CA GLY A 21 -54.28 25.32 17.59
C GLY A 21 -54.78 26.77 17.73
N MET A 22 -55.61 27.18 16.75
CA MET A 22 -56.89 27.93 16.76
C MET A 22 -57.12 29.15 17.73
N THR A 23 -57.01 30.38 17.17
CA THR A 23 -57.91 31.59 17.08
C THR A 23 -58.81 32.06 18.28
N PRO A 24 -59.40 33.31 18.33
CA PRO A 24 -59.51 34.40 17.31
C PRO A 24 -59.42 35.91 17.75
N LEU A 25 -59.12 36.74 16.74
CA LEU A 25 -59.62 38.09 16.36
C LEU A 25 -59.62 39.35 17.27
N ALA A 26 -58.93 40.37 16.70
CA ALA A 26 -59.34 41.78 16.42
C ALA A 26 -58.75 42.91 17.30
N PRO A 27 -58.62 44.15 16.78
CA PRO A 27 -58.45 44.60 15.39
C PRO A 27 -57.05 45.21 15.14
N THR A 28 -56.70 45.38 13.88
CA THR A 28 -55.52 46.11 13.39
C THR A 28 -55.46 47.55 13.95
N PRO A 29 -54.34 47.97 14.57
CA PRO A 29 -53.90 49.36 14.52
C PRO A 29 -53.22 49.62 13.18
N GLN A 30 -53.42 50.82 12.65
CA GLN A 30 -52.86 51.29 11.39
C GLN A 30 -51.35 51.03 11.31
N ALA A 31 -50.92 50.35 10.24
CA ALA A 31 -49.53 50.39 9.82
C ALA A 31 -49.23 51.83 9.35
N GLN A 32 -48.66 52.63 10.24
CA GLN A 32 -47.76 53.69 9.80
C GLN A 32 -46.41 53.00 9.63
N ALA A 33 -46.06 52.69 8.38
CA ALA A 33 -44.67 52.38 8.05
C ALA A 33 -43.95 53.73 7.96
N ASP A 34 -43.31 54.13 9.04
CA ASP A 34 -42.40 55.24 9.10
C ASP A 34 -41.00 54.84 8.60
N PHE A 35 -40.26 55.84 8.14
CA PHE A 35 -38.93 55.69 7.53
C PHE A 35 -37.88 55.10 8.50
N ASP A 36 -38.20 55.06 9.80
CA ASP A 36 -37.35 54.53 10.86
C ASP A 36 -37.43 53.00 10.98
N ASP A 37 -38.53 52.35 10.54
CA ASP A 37 -38.64 50.87 10.53
C ASP A 37 -37.77 50.23 9.44
N LEU A 38 -37.44 50.97 8.38
CA LEU A 38 -36.56 50.52 7.28
C LEU A 38 -35.08 50.42 7.69
N PHE A 39 -34.69 51.09 8.79
CA PHE A 39 -33.34 51.05 9.36
C PHE A 39 -33.31 50.41 10.76
N SER A 40 -34.41 49.77 11.19
CA SER A 40 -34.45 49.04 12.45
C SER A 40 -33.67 47.73 12.31
N LEU A 41 -32.69 47.51 13.19
CA LEU A 41 -31.92 46.27 13.31
C LEU A 41 -32.53 45.31 14.34
N ASP A 42 -33.79 45.52 14.74
CA ASP A 42 -34.45 44.69 15.75
C ASP A 42 -34.66 43.24 15.28
N TRP A 43 -34.64 43.00 13.96
CA TRP A 43 -34.62 41.66 13.35
C TRP A 43 -33.26 40.95 13.45
N LEU A 44 -32.19 41.65 13.82
CA LEU A 44 -30.84 41.11 14.02
C LEU A 44 -30.63 40.57 15.46
N THR A 45 -31.64 40.67 16.32
CA THR A 45 -31.58 40.06 17.66
C THR A 45 -32.04 38.60 17.56
N PRO A 46 -31.17 37.60 17.86
CA PRO A 46 -31.62 36.22 17.92
C PRO A 46 -32.57 36.11 19.11
N THR A 47 -33.88 36.05 18.84
CA THR A 47 -34.85 35.70 19.89
C THR A 47 -34.88 34.18 20.01
N ALA A 48 -33.75 33.61 20.44
CA ALA A 48 -33.66 32.25 20.93
C ALA A 48 -33.08 32.34 22.34
N ALA A 49 -33.96 32.23 23.34
CA ALA A 49 -33.52 31.94 24.69
C ALA A 49 -32.76 30.61 24.65
N LEU A 50 -31.45 30.68 24.85
CA LEU A 50 -30.63 29.52 25.18
C LEU A 50 -31.18 28.96 26.49
N ASP A 51 -31.86 27.81 26.43
CA ASP A 51 -32.23 27.02 27.60
C ASP A 51 -30.94 26.50 28.24
N THR A 52 -30.34 27.30 29.11
CA THR A 52 -29.26 26.88 30.00
C THR A 52 -29.86 26.15 31.19
N THR A 53 -30.14 24.86 31.03
CA THR A 53 -30.37 23.94 32.15
C THR A 53 -29.14 23.06 32.34
N GLY A 54 -28.20 23.55 33.15
CA GLY A 54 -27.01 22.78 33.54
C GLY A 54 -26.00 23.61 34.32
N SER A 55 -26.18 23.62 35.63
CA SER A 55 -25.23 23.98 36.70
C SER A 55 -23.81 24.44 36.31
N ALA A 56 -23.48 25.64 36.76
CA ALA A 56 -22.14 26.20 36.85
C ALA A 56 -21.19 25.26 37.62
N GLU A 57 -20.35 24.54 36.88
CA GLU A 57 -19.10 23.96 37.39
C GLU A 57 -17.98 24.53 36.54
N GLY A 58 -16.96 25.08 37.22
CA GLY A 58 -15.95 25.94 36.62
C GLY A 58 -15.18 25.24 35.51
N VAL A 59 -15.31 25.77 34.29
CA VAL A 59 -14.40 25.47 33.18
C VAL A 59 -13.02 25.98 33.58
N THR A 60 -12.15 25.08 34.00
CA THR A 60 -10.75 25.41 34.25
C THR A 60 -10.03 25.64 32.92
N PHE A 61 -9.13 26.63 32.84
CA PHE A 61 -8.38 27.00 31.63
C PHE A 61 -7.62 25.84 30.95
N GLY A 62 -7.44 24.70 31.62
CA GLY A 62 -6.84 23.48 31.05
C GLY A 62 -7.80 22.60 30.23
N ASP A 63 -9.11 22.64 30.48
CA ASP A 63 -10.12 21.91 29.68
C ASP A 63 -10.47 22.62 28.36
N MET A 64 -10.19 23.93 28.29
CA MET A 64 -10.39 24.74 27.09
C MET A 64 -9.32 24.47 26.02
N SER A 65 -8.13 23.94 26.36
CA SER A 65 -7.05 23.72 25.38
C SER A 65 -7.28 22.53 24.44
N ALA A 66 -8.18 21.61 24.77
CA ALA A 66 -8.57 20.50 23.89
C ALA A 66 -9.70 20.89 22.91
N GLU A 67 -10.49 21.91 23.25
CA GLU A 67 -11.59 22.45 22.42
C GLU A 67 -11.11 23.56 21.46
N PHE A 68 -9.99 24.23 21.74
CA PHE A 68 -9.45 25.36 20.94
C PHE A 68 -8.44 25.00 19.84
N GLY A 69 -8.37 23.73 19.42
CA GLY A 69 -7.61 23.38 18.22
C GLY A 69 -8.08 24.11 16.95
N ASP A 70 -9.29 24.67 16.97
CA ASP A 70 -9.99 25.20 15.79
C ASP A 70 -10.39 26.70 15.91
N PHE A 71 -9.77 27.46 16.83
CA PHE A 71 -10.09 28.89 16.98
C PHE A 71 -9.48 29.75 15.84
N SER A 72 -10.24 29.96 14.77
CA SER A 72 -9.87 30.81 13.61
C SER A 72 -10.64 32.13 13.61
N MET A 73 -9.91 33.26 13.62
CA MET A 73 -10.54 34.58 13.46
C MET A 73 -11.14 34.72 12.06
N ALA A 74 -10.59 34.03 11.04
CA ALA A 74 -11.17 34.03 9.71
C ALA A 74 -12.58 33.40 9.72
N THR A 75 -12.76 32.25 10.36
CA THR A 75 -14.08 31.60 10.48
C THR A 75 -15.06 32.44 11.31
N LEU A 76 -14.59 33.03 12.41
CA LEU A 76 -15.43 33.90 13.24
C LEU A 76 -15.84 35.19 12.49
N PHE A 77 -14.88 35.80 11.79
CA PHE A 77 -15.10 37.02 11.04
C PHE A 77 -16.07 36.78 9.87
N ASP A 78 -15.95 35.62 9.21
CA ASP A 78 -16.89 35.18 8.19
C ASP A 78 -18.32 35.18 8.72
N GLN A 79 -18.57 34.37 9.76
CA GLN A 79 -19.91 34.12 10.30
C GLN A 79 -20.54 35.34 10.99
N LEU A 80 -19.74 36.15 11.70
CA LEU A 80 -20.26 37.25 12.52
C LEU A 80 -20.26 38.60 11.80
N PHE A 81 -19.42 38.80 10.78
CA PHE A 81 -19.27 40.12 10.15
C PHE A 81 -19.49 40.07 8.64
N TYR A 82 -18.81 39.17 7.91
CA TYR A 82 -18.90 39.16 6.46
C TYR A 82 -20.25 38.64 5.96
N THR A 83 -20.69 37.46 6.37
CA THR A 83 -21.96 36.86 5.92
C THR A 83 -23.17 37.78 6.17
N PRO A 84 -23.34 38.43 7.35
CA PRO A 84 -24.45 39.35 7.58
C PRO A 84 -24.39 40.61 6.71
N MET A 85 -23.19 41.18 6.49
CA MET A 85 -23.00 42.36 5.64
C MET A 85 -23.23 42.04 4.16
N HIS A 86 -22.78 40.87 3.71
CA HIS A 86 -23.00 40.36 2.37
C HIS A 86 -24.49 40.15 2.12
N MET A 87 -25.19 39.48 3.04
CA MET A 87 -26.64 39.31 2.97
C MET A 87 -27.40 40.65 2.89
N LEU A 88 -26.99 41.67 3.66
CA LEU A 88 -27.61 43.00 3.58
C LEU A 88 -27.37 43.68 2.23
N THR A 89 -26.17 43.52 1.67
CA THR A 89 -25.81 44.07 0.36
C THR A 89 -26.60 43.41 -0.75
N GLU A 90 -26.73 42.08 -0.72
CA GLU A 90 -27.54 41.30 -1.66
C GLU A 90 -29.03 41.66 -1.56
N PHE A 91 -29.54 41.81 -0.34
CA PHE A 91 -30.91 42.27 -0.13
C PHE A 91 -31.13 43.66 -0.72
N TRP A 92 -30.18 44.60 -0.56
CA TRP A 92 -30.28 45.92 -1.17
C TRP A 92 -30.26 45.85 -2.70
N ILE A 93 -29.36 45.07 -3.28
CA ILE A 93 -29.19 44.96 -4.74
C ILE A 93 -30.44 44.39 -5.41
N THR A 94 -31.09 43.41 -4.78
CA THR A 94 -32.23 42.67 -5.35
C THR A 94 -33.61 43.21 -4.96
N ASN A 95 -33.68 44.22 -4.08
CA ASN A 95 -34.95 44.83 -3.68
C ASN A 95 -35.45 45.85 -4.72
N PRO A 96 -36.76 45.89 -5.04
CA PRO A 96 -37.32 46.84 -6.02
C PRO A 96 -36.98 48.33 -5.78
N LEU A 97 -36.88 48.77 -4.52
CA LEU A 97 -36.46 50.14 -4.20
C LEU A 97 -34.96 50.32 -4.47
N GLY A 98 -34.14 49.33 -4.09
CA GLY A 98 -32.71 49.33 -4.32
C GLY A 98 -32.38 49.32 -5.81
N GLU A 99 -33.02 48.46 -6.61
CA GLU A 99 -32.88 48.42 -8.07
C GLU A 99 -33.13 49.78 -8.74
N LEU A 100 -34.19 50.50 -8.32
CA LEU A 100 -34.50 51.83 -8.84
C LEU A 100 -33.38 52.83 -8.53
N VAL A 101 -32.89 52.83 -7.29
CA VAL A 101 -31.83 53.74 -6.84
C VAL A 101 -30.49 53.38 -7.50
N ASN A 102 -30.14 52.10 -7.55
CA ASN A 102 -28.94 51.58 -8.18
C ASN A 102 -28.93 51.91 -9.68
N GLY A 103 -30.06 51.73 -10.38
CA GLY A 103 -30.21 52.11 -11.78
C GLY A 103 -30.00 53.61 -12.02
N ALA A 104 -30.49 54.48 -11.13
CA ALA A 104 -30.22 55.91 -11.19
C ALA A 104 -28.74 56.24 -10.96
N ILE A 105 -28.08 55.60 -9.99
CA ILE A 105 -26.65 55.80 -9.69
C ILE A 105 -25.76 55.32 -10.86
N ASN A 106 -26.03 54.13 -11.39
CA ASN A 106 -25.31 53.58 -12.53
C ASN A 106 -25.54 54.43 -13.78
N GLY A 107 -26.78 54.86 -14.03
CA GLY A 107 -27.14 55.72 -15.16
C GLY A 107 -26.50 57.11 -15.10
N LEU A 108 -26.42 57.72 -13.91
CA LEU A 108 -25.77 59.03 -13.71
C LEU A 108 -24.25 58.96 -13.82
N SER A 109 -23.63 57.85 -13.39
CA SER A 109 -22.18 57.68 -13.43
C SER A 109 -21.67 57.18 -14.79
N GLY A 110 -22.53 56.53 -15.58
CA GLY A 110 -22.15 55.87 -16.84
C GLY A 110 -21.28 54.63 -16.63
N GLN A 111 -21.25 54.08 -15.42
CA GLN A 111 -20.47 52.91 -15.02
C GLN A 111 -21.39 51.93 -14.28
N PHE A 112 -21.07 50.63 -14.33
CA PHE A 112 -21.77 49.63 -13.53
C PHE A 112 -21.17 49.63 -12.11
N LEU A 113 -21.73 50.45 -11.22
CA LEU A 113 -21.18 50.67 -9.88
C LEU A 113 -21.79 49.74 -8.83
N ILE A 114 -23.11 49.53 -8.88
CA ILE A 114 -23.86 48.72 -7.91
C ILE A 114 -24.74 47.73 -8.66
N GLY A 115 -24.54 46.45 -8.39
CA GLY A 115 -25.34 45.35 -8.95
C GLY A 115 -24.53 44.10 -9.16
N ASN A 116 -25.20 42.95 -9.16
CA ASN A 116 -24.54 41.67 -9.42
C ASN A 116 -24.26 41.50 -10.91
N GLY A 117 -23.22 40.75 -11.21
CA GLY A 117 -22.96 40.26 -12.55
C GLY A 117 -24.12 39.38 -13.02
N ALA A 118 -24.46 39.50 -14.30
CA ALA A 118 -25.33 38.54 -14.96
C ALA A 118 -24.62 37.20 -15.10
N ASP A 119 -25.37 36.12 -14.84
CA ASP A 119 -24.91 34.76 -15.04
C ASP A 119 -24.62 34.46 -16.51
N GLY A 120 -23.70 33.53 -16.72
CA GLY A 120 -23.39 32.94 -17.99
C GLY A 120 -24.60 32.25 -18.62
N THR A 121 -24.57 32.15 -19.93
CA THR A 121 -25.58 31.45 -20.74
C THR A 121 -24.87 30.58 -21.77
N GLU A 122 -25.57 29.64 -22.40
CA GLU A 122 -25.00 28.83 -23.49
C GLU A 122 -24.30 29.66 -24.58
N LEU A 123 -24.82 30.84 -24.92
CA LEU A 123 -24.24 31.71 -25.96
C LEU A 123 -23.07 32.58 -25.45
N ASN A 124 -23.07 32.91 -24.17
CA ASN A 124 -22.00 33.65 -23.49
C ASN A 124 -21.71 32.93 -22.17
N PRO A 125 -20.88 31.87 -22.18
CA PRO A 125 -20.76 30.95 -21.05
C PRO A 125 -20.26 31.61 -19.77
N ASP A 126 -19.39 32.61 -19.89
CA ASP A 126 -18.81 33.26 -18.72
C ASP A 126 -19.80 34.19 -18.02
N GLY A 127 -19.80 34.13 -16.69
CA GLY A 127 -20.46 35.11 -15.83
C GLY A 127 -19.82 36.48 -15.96
N THR A 128 -20.64 37.53 -15.92
CA THR A 128 -20.14 38.91 -16.03
C THR A 128 -19.69 39.45 -14.66
N ALA A 129 -18.88 40.50 -14.68
CA ALA A 129 -18.38 41.10 -13.45
C ALA A 129 -19.48 41.84 -12.66
N GLY A 130 -19.37 41.79 -11.34
CA GLY A 130 -20.18 42.59 -10.43
C GLY A 130 -19.85 44.08 -10.50
N GLY A 131 -20.69 44.89 -9.85
CA GLY A 131 -20.53 46.33 -9.75
C GLY A 131 -19.18 46.75 -9.17
N LEU A 132 -18.64 47.87 -9.66
CA LEU A 132 -17.33 48.39 -9.21
C LEU A 132 -17.26 48.63 -7.69
N TRP A 133 -18.40 48.95 -7.05
CA TRP A 133 -18.47 49.23 -5.62
C TRP A 133 -19.09 48.08 -4.84
N PHE A 134 -20.26 47.60 -5.26
CA PHE A 134 -20.99 46.54 -4.58
C PHE A 134 -21.62 45.60 -5.60
N GLY A 135 -21.44 44.31 -5.38
CA GLY A 135 -22.13 43.25 -6.12
C GLY A 135 -21.23 42.07 -6.39
N ASP A 136 -21.86 40.91 -6.41
CA ASP A 136 -21.21 39.64 -6.71
C ASP A 136 -20.96 39.49 -8.21
N GLY A 137 -19.97 38.67 -8.56
CA GLY A 137 -19.84 38.20 -9.95
C GLY A 137 -20.95 37.22 -10.32
N GLY A 138 -21.37 37.22 -11.58
CA GLY A 138 -22.36 36.25 -12.07
C GLY A 138 -21.76 34.84 -12.13
N ALA A 139 -22.57 33.81 -11.94
CA ALA A 139 -22.12 32.43 -12.08
C ALA A 139 -21.76 32.10 -13.54
N GLY A 140 -20.82 31.20 -13.75
CA GLY A 140 -20.56 30.61 -15.05
C GLY A 140 -21.69 29.67 -15.48
N TRP A 141 -21.86 29.49 -16.78
CA TRP A 141 -22.86 28.57 -17.33
C TRP A 141 -22.42 27.11 -17.14
N ASN A 142 -23.31 26.29 -16.57
CA ASN A 142 -23.14 24.84 -16.54
C ASN A 142 -23.46 24.27 -17.93
N SER A 143 -22.46 23.66 -18.57
CA SER A 143 -22.62 23.06 -19.88
C SER A 143 -23.29 21.68 -19.77
N ASP A 144 -24.38 21.49 -20.51
CA ASP A 144 -25.03 20.20 -20.74
C ASP A 144 -24.66 19.58 -22.09
N LEU A 145 -23.72 20.19 -22.81
CA LEU A 145 -23.27 19.78 -24.14
C LEU A 145 -21.93 19.04 -24.09
N ASP A 146 -21.90 17.84 -24.67
CA ASP A 146 -20.70 17.01 -24.75
C ASP A 146 -19.49 17.77 -25.33
N GLY A 147 -18.35 17.69 -24.64
CA GLY A 147 -17.11 18.33 -25.07
C GLY A 147 -17.07 19.86 -24.96
N VAL A 148 -18.11 20.50 -24.43
CA VAL A 148 -18.17 21.95 -24.21
C VAL A 148 -17.89 22.25 -22.74
N ALA A 149 -16.89 23.08 -22.48
CA ALA A 149 -16.48 23.46 -21.14
C ALA A 149 -17.53 24.32 -20.43
N GLY A 150 -17.53 24.27 -19.11
CA GLY A 150 -18.30 25.18 -18.28
C GLY A 150 -17.78 26.61 -18.39
N GLY A 151 -18.67 27.58 -18.22
CA GLY A 151 -18.31 28.98 -18.23
C GLY A 151 -17.56 29.39 -16.98
N ASN A 152 -16.67 30.37 -17.06
CA ASN A 152 -16.00 30.90 -15.87
C ASN A 152 -16.95 31.79 -15.07
N GLY A 153 -16.79 31.81 -13.75
CA GLY A 153 -17.45 32.75 -12.87
C GLY A 153 -16.96 34.18 -13.08
N GLY A 154 -17.87 35.13 -12.92
CA GLY A 154 -17.58 36.55 -13.00
C GLY A 154 -16.82 37.05 -11.78
N ASN A 155 -15.98 38.07 -11.95
CA ASN A 155 -15.26 38.67 -10.82
C ASN A 155 -16.14 39.68 -10.07
N ALA A 156 -16.03 39.73 -8.75
CA ALA A 156 -16.39 40.91 -7.98
C ALA A 156 -15.21 41.89 -7.93
N ILE A 157 -15.50 43.20 -8.01
CA ILE A 157 -14.44 44.22 -8.01
C ILE A 157 -14.35 44.93 -6.67
N GLY A 158 -15.47 45.47 -6.15
CA GLY A 158 -15.50 46.24 -4.90
C GLY A 158 -15.66 45.37 -3.66
N PHE A 159 -16.87 45.38 -3.11
CA PHE A 159 -17.34 44.43 -2.11
C PHE A 159 -18.26 43.41 -2.79
N GLY A 160 -17.99 42.12 -2.60
CA GLY A 160 -18.77 41.03 -3.18
C GLY A 160 -17.94 39.76 -3.39
N ASN A 161 -18.62 38.65 -3.58
CA ASN A 161 -18.04 37.36 -3.93
C ASN A 161 -17.81 37.23 -5.43
N GLY A 162 -16.74 36.55 -5.82
CA GLY A 162 -16.65 36.04 -7.19
C GLY A 162 -17.77 35.04 -7.45
N GLY A 163 -18.27 35.01 -8.69
CA GLY A 163 -19.25 34.00 -9.10
C GLY A 163 -18.61 32.63 -9.25
N ASP A 164 -19.39 31.58 -9.07
CA ASP A 164 -18.91 30.21 -9.24
C ASP A 164 -18.63 29.90 -10.71
N GLY A 165 -17.65 29.06 -10.98
CA GLY A 165 -17.42 28.47 -12.29
C GLY A 165 -18.50 27.43 -12.59
N GLY A 166 -18.92 27.35 -13.85
CA GLY A 166 -19.91 26.39 -14.28
C GLY A 166 -19.34 25.00 -14.53
N ASP A 167 -20.16 23.97 -14.40
CA ASP A 167 -19.77 22.59 -14.67
C ASP A 167 -19.50 22.36 -16.17
N GLY A 168 -18.51 21.51 -16.47
CA GLY A 168 -18.22 21.05 -17.82
C GLY A 168 -19.22 20.00 -18.31
N GLY A 169 -19.56 20.07 -19.60
CA GLY A 169 -20.32 19.01 -20.26
C GLY A 169 -19.47 17.75 -20.42
N ALA A 170 -20.05 16.65 -20.90
CA ALA A 170 -19.39 15.34 -20.81
C ALA A 170 -17.96 15.33 -21.41
N GLY A 171 -16.95 14.97 -20.60
CA GLY A 171 -15.54 14.95 -20.97
C GLY A 171 -14.88 16.32 -21.14
N ALA A 172 -15.55 17.41 -20.76
CA ALA A 172 -15.07 18.78 -20.88
C ALA A 172 -14.75 19.38 -19.50
N ALA A 173 -13.85 20.36 -19.47
CA ALA A 173 -13.43 20.97 -18.22
C ALA A 173 -14.53 21.83 -17.57
N GLY A 174 -14.51 21.91 -16.25
CA GLY A 174 -15.25 22.91 -15.49
C GLY A 174 -14.67 24.32 -15.67
N GLY A 175 -15.51 25.32 -15.50
CA GLY A 175 -15.10 26.73 -15.53
C GLY A 175 -14.43 27.15 -14.22
N ASN A 176 -13.54 28.14 -14.29
CA ASN A 176 -12.88 28.65 -13.10
C ASN A 176 -13.83 29.55 -12.30
N GLY A 177 -13.66 29.57 -10.98
CA GLY A 177 -14.34 30.50 -10.09
C GLY A 177 -13.83 31.94 -10.27
N GLY A 178 -14.73 32.90 -10.09
CA GLY A 178 -14.45 34.32 -10.18
C GLY A 178 -13.66 34.85 -8.99
N ILE A 179 -12.91 35.92 -9.20
CA ILE A 179 -12.14 36.61 -8.16
C ILE A 179 -13.08 37.40 -7.22
N GLY A 180 -12.84 37.32 -5.92
CA GLY A 180 -13.54 38.09 -4.89
C GLY A 180 -13.09 39.56 -4.80
N GLY A 181 -13.97 40.43 -4.28
CA GLY A 181 -13.77 41.87 -4.22
C GLY A 181 -12.51 42.34 -3.48
N VAL A 182 -11.97 43.50 -3.88
CA VAL A 182 -10.68 44.03 -3.36
C VAL A 182 -10.74 44.53 -1.91
N TRP A 183 -11.92 44.83 -1.39
CA TRP A 183 -12.09 45.24 0.00
C TRP A 183 -12.39 44.06 0.91
N MET A 184 -13.49 43.37 0.61
CA MET A 184 -13.92 42.13 1.24
C MET A 184 -14.66 41.31 0.19
N GLY A 185 -14.45 40.00 0.20
CA GLY A 185 -15.04 39.12 -0.82
C GLY A 185 -14.40 37.75 -0.86
N HIS A 186 -15.21 36.69 -0.97
CA HIS A 186 -14.70 35.37 -1.29
C HIS A 186 -14.43 35.24 -2.79
N GLY A 187 -13.44 34.43 -3.16
CA GLY A 187 -13.42 33.91 -4.53
C GLY A 187 -14.55 32.88 -4.72
N GLY A 188 -15.09 32.80 -5.93
CA GLY A 188 -16.08 31.80 -6.29
C GLY A 188 -15.47 30.41 -6.44
N ASP A 189 -16.26 29.37 -6.30
CA ASP A 189 -15.79 27.99 -6.45
C ASP A 189 -15.54 27.66 -7.93
N GLY A 190 -14.62 26.74 -8.21
CA GLY A 190 -14.42 26.19 -9.55
C GLY A 190 -15.48 25.14 -9.87
N GLY A 191 -15.95 25.11 -11.12
CA GLY A 191 -16.93 24.13 -11.60
C GLY A 191 -16.33 22.74 -11.76
N ALA A 192 -17.17 21.70 -11.65
CA ALA A 192 -16.72 20.33 -11.83
C ALA A 192 -16.39 20.03 -13.31
N GLY A 193 -15.39 19.17 -13.54
CA GLY A 193 -15.13 18.59 -14.84
C GLY A 193 -16.21 17.55 -15.20
N GLY A 194 -16.60 17.50 -16.46
CA GLY A 194 -17.65 16.62 -16.92
C GLY A 194 -17.21 15.16 -17.00
N ASP A 195 -17.95 14.28 -16.35
CA ASP A 195 -17.87 12.83 -16.55
C ASP A 195 -18.12 12.47 -18.02
N THR A 196 -17.49 11.41 -18.52
CA THR A 196 -17.78 10.93 -19.87
C THR A 196 -18.15 9.45 -19.90
N ALA A 197 -19.11 9.12 -20.76
CA ALA A 197 -19.42 7.75 -21.18
C ALA A 197 -19.07 7.51 -22.66
N MET A 198 -18.36 8.46 -23.28
CA MET A 198 -17.99 8.36 -24.69
C MET A 198 -16.97 7.25 -24.91
N VAL A 199 -17.21 6.46 -25.95
CA VAL A 199 -16.30 5.40 -26.38
C VAL A 199 -15.86 5.65 -27.82
N TYR A 200 -14.56 5.59 -28.07
CA TYR A 200 -13.99 5.72 -29.41
C TYR A 200 -14.39 4.53 -30.28
N ALA A 201 -15.29 4.77 -31.24
CA ALA A 201 -15.88 3.71 -32.08
C ALA A 201 -14.85 2.84 -32.84
N VAL A 202 -13.65 3.35 -33.10
CA VAL A 202 -12.58 2.62 -33.83
C VAL A 202 -11.78 1.70 -32.91
N SER A 203 -11.58 2.08 -31.64
CA SER A 203 -10.75 1.31 -30.70
C SER A 203 -11.55 0.66 -29.56
N GLY A 204 -12.83 0.99 -29.41
CA GLY A 204 -13.63 0.63 -28.25
C GLY A 204 -13.16 1.27 -26.94
N GLY A 205 -12.15 2.15 -26.97
CA GLY A 205 -11.56 2.75 -25.77
C GLY A 205 -12.40 3.88 -25.19
N GLY A 206 -12.44 4.01 -23.87
CA GLY A 206 -13.10 5.11 -23.16
C GLY A 206 -12.39 6.46 -23.36
N ALA A 207 -13.17 7.52 -23.46
CA ALA A 207 -12.70 8.90 -23.45
C ALA A 207 -12.30 9.38 -22.03
N VAL A 208 -11.56 10.49 -21.98
CA VAL A 208 -11.05 11.10 -20.75
C VAL A 208 -12.12 11.98 -20.09
N GLY A 209 -12.21 11.93 -18.76
CA GLY A 209 -13.05 12.84 -17.99
C GLY A 209 -12.49 14.27 -17.99
N GLY A 210 -13.38 15.26 -17.86
CA GLY A 210 -12.96 16.67 -17.86
C GLY A 210 -12.19 17.05 -16.60
N ASP A 211 -11.26 18.00 -16.69
CA ASP A 211 -10.60 18.57 -15.51
C ASP A 211 -11.56 19.50 -14.74
N GLY A 212 -11.44 19.57 -13.42
CA GLY A 212 -12.14 20.55 -12.60
C GLY A 212 -11.57 21.95 -12.77
N GLY A 213 -12.42 22.97 -12.65
CA GLY A 213 -12.02 24.37 -12.72
C GLY A 213 -11.29 24.83 -11.46
N ASP A 214 -10.37 25.78 -11.61
CA ASP A 214 -9.68 26.38 -10.46
C ASP A 214 -10.66 27.27 -9.66
N GLY A 215 -10.54 27.26 -8.34
CA GLY A 215 -11.25 28.17 -7.45
C GLY A 215 -10.72 29.61 -7.57
N GLY A 216 -11.63 30.56 -7.45
CA GLY A 216 -11.33 31.99 -7.53
C GLY A 216 -10.48 32.48 -6.36
N ALA A 217 -9.57 33.42 -6.62
CA ALA A 217 -8.81 34.06 -5.56
C ALA A 217 -9.64 35.12 -4.82
N ALA A 218 -9.42 35.31 -3.53
CA ALA A 218 -9.86 36.49 -2.81
C ALA A 218 -8.76 37.56 -2.84
N MET A 219 -8.93 38.61 -3.64
CA MET A 219 -7.99 39.76 -3.68
C MET A 219 -8.23 40.76 -2.55
N ALA A 220 -9.03 40.40 -1.55
CA ALA A 220 -9.48 41.28 -0.49
C ALA A 220 -8.35 41.79 0.41
N TRP A 221 -8.34 43.09 0.71
CA TRP A 221 -7.41 43.65 1.69
C TRP A 221 -7.77 43.25 3.12
N LEU A 222 -9.07 43.32 3.50
CA LEU A 222 -9.51 43.06 4.86
C LEU A 222 -9.86 41.59 5.10
N PHE A 223 -10.81 41.04 4.35
CA PHE A 223 -11.30 39.68 4.57
C PHE A 223 -11.74 39.01 3.28
N GLY A 224 -11.29 37.78 3.04
CA GLY A 224 -11.79 36.97 1.94
C GLY A 224 -11.19 35.58 1.94
N ASN A 225 -12.03 34.57 1.77
CA ASN A 225 -11.60 33.18 1.56
C ASN A 225 -11.42 32.92 0.06
N GLY A 226 -10.40 32.15 -0.31
CA GLY A 226 -10.31 31.65 -1.68
C GLY A 226 -11.39 30.58 -1.93
N GLY A 227 -11.90 30.52 -3.17
CA GLY A 227 -12.88 29.52 -3.58
C GLY A 227 -12.27 28.13 -3.70
N ALA A 228 -13.06 27.08 -3.50
CA ALA A 228 -12.62 25.71 -3.71
C ALA A 228 -12.39 25.42 -5.20
N GLY A 229 -11.45 24.52 -5.51
CA GLY A 229 -11.31 23.97 -6.85
C GLY A 229 -12.37 22.92 -7.14
N GLY A 230 -12.81 22.83 -8.39
CA GLY A 230 -13.80 21.86 -8.85
C GLY A 230 -13.24 20.45 -8.92
N ALA A 231 -14.08 19.44 -8.73
CA ALA A 231 -13.69 18.04 -8.89
C ALA A 231 -13.42 17.70 -10.36
N GLY A 232 -12.48 16.78 -10.62
CA GLY A 232 -12.27 16.20 -11.94
C GLY A 232 -13.34 15.16 -12.29
N GLY A 233 -13.71 15.08 -13.56
CA GLY A 233 -14.70 14.15 -14.08
C GLY A 233 -14.17 12.73 -14.24
N LYS A 234 -15.06 11.75 -14.15
CA LYS A 234 -14.76 10.33 -14.39
C LYS A 234 -14.48 10.05 -15.88
N GLY A 235 -13.47 9.23 -16.14
CA GLY A 235 -13.21 8.66 -17.46
C GLY A 235 -14.21 7.58 -17.89
N ALA A 236 -14.45 7.45 -19.19
CA ALA A 236 -15.40 6.47 -19.69
C ALA A 236 -14.87 5.04 -19.57
N ASP A 237 -15.78 4.11 -19.30
CA ASP A 237 -15.48 2.68 -19.37
C ASP A 237 -15.25 2.27 -20.84
N GLY A 238 -14.37 1.31 -21.06
CA GLY A 238 -14.17 0.70 -22.38
C GLY A 238 -15.38 -0.13 -22.79
N ALA A 239 -15.69 -0.15 -24.09
CA ALA A 239 -16.80 -0.95 -24.60
C ALA A 239 -16.58 -2.44 -24.36
N ALA A 240 -17.66 -3.15 -24.01
CA ALA A 240 -17.65 -4.60 -24.03
C ALA A 240 -17.33 -5.13 -25.43
N GLY A 241 -16.56 -6.21 -25.46
CA GLY A 241 -16.14 -6.86 -26.67
C GLY A 241 -17.32 -7.49 -27.42
N ARG A 242 -17.27 -7.39 -28.75
CA ARG A 242 -18.21 -8.05 -29.66
C ARG A 242 -17.48 -8.51 -30.93
N PHE A 243 -17.77 -9.72 -31.40
CA PHE A 243 -17.05 -10.32 -32.55
C PHE A 243 -17.34 -9.64 -33.89
N ASP A 244 -18.49 -8.97 -34.01
CA ASP A 244 -18.84 -8.10 -35.14
C ASP A 244 -18.34 -6.65 -34.96
N GLY A 245 -17.51 -6.42 -33.94
CA GLY A 245 -16.99 -5.12 -33.55
C GLY A 245 -15.55 -4.87 -34.01
N PRO A 246 -15.04 -3.66 -33.75
CA PRO A 246 -13.73 -3.22 -34.23
C PRO A 246 -12.56 -4.04 -33.66
N ASN A 247 -12.75 -4.66 -32.48
CA ASN A 247 -11.68 -5.37 -31.76
C ASN A 247 -11.85 -6.90 -31.78
N ALA A 248 -12.61 -7.44 -32.75
CA ALA A 248 -12.80 -8.88 -32.92
C ALA A 248 -13.14 -9.63 -31.62
N GLY A 249 -14.03 -9.06 -30.82
CA GLY A 249 -14.45 -9.63 -29.53
C GLY A 249 -13.69 -9.13 -28.31
N ALA A 250 -12.52 -8.49 -28.44
CA ALA A 250 -11.80 -7.96 -27.29
C ALA A 250 -12.49 -6.74 -26.66
N GLY A 251 -12.43 -6.64 -25.34
CA GLY A 251 -12.91 -5.48 -24.59
C GLY A 251 -12.06 -4.24 -24.87
N GLY A 252 -12.71 -3.08 -24.85
CA GLY A 252 -12.09 -1.77 -25.03
C GLY A 252 -11.30 -1.30 -23.80
N THR A 253 -10.30 -0.45 -24.00
CA THR A 253 -9.51 0.13 -22.90
C THR A 253 -10.30 1.17 -22.11
N ALA A 254 -9.95 1.36 -20.85
CA ALA A 254 -10.49 2.44 -20.02
C ALA A 254 -10.06 3.84 -20.48
N GLY A 255 -10.85 4.86 -20.13
CA GLY A 255 -10.50 6.27 -20.17
C GLY A 255 -9.89 6.78 -18.86
N PHE A 256 -9.13 7.87 -18.93
CA PHE A 256 -8.51 8.52 -17.76
C PHE A 256 -9.51 9.36 -16.97
N GLY A 257 -9.31 9.48 -15.66
CA GLY A 257 -10.00 10.49 -14.85
C GLY A 257 -9.41 11.88 -15.07
N GLY A 258 -10.24 12.91 -14.98
CA GLY A 258 -9.82 14.31 -15.02
C GLY A 258 -9.20 14.75 -13.70
N ASN A 259 -8.31 15.73 -13.72
CA ASN A 259 -7.70 16.27 -12.51
C ASN A 259 -8.67 17.19 -11.76
N GLY A 260 -8.53 17.29 -10.45
CA GLY A 260 -9.21 18.31 -9.67
C GLY A 260 -8.56 19.69 -9.87
N GLY A 261 -9.38 20.73 -9.85
CA GLY A 261 -8.94 22.12 -9.94
C GLY A 261 -8.24 22.58 -8.66
N ASN A 262 -7.38 23.59 -8.77
CA ASN A 262 -6.69 24.14 -7.60
C ASN A 262 -7.63 25.04 -6.79
N GLY A 263 -7.44 25.10 -5.48
CA GLY A 263 -8.12 26.07 -4.63
C GLY A 263 -7.56 27.49 -4.79
N GLY A 264 -8.42 28.48 -4.61
CA GLY A 264 -8.09 29.89 -4.70
C GLY A 264 -7.30 30.41 -3.50
N VAL A 265 -6.48 31.44 -3.72
CA VAL A 265 -5.70 32.11 -2.64
C VAL A 265 -6.62 32.98 -1.78
N SER A 266 -6.37 33.06 -0.47
CA SER A 266 -7.11 33.96 0.43
C SER A 266 -6.74 35.43 0.33
N GLY A 267 -7.53 36.28 0.99
CA GLY A 267 -7.26 37.70 1.19
C GLY A 267 -6.04 38.01 2.07
N TYR A 268 -5.66 39.29 2.11
CA TYR A 268 -4.40 39.74 2.70
C TYR A 268 -4.38 39.68 4.24
N MET A 269 -5.40 40.23 4.91
CA MET A 269 -5.40 40.37 6.38
C MET A 269 -6.08 39.20 7.11
N PHE A 270 -7.28 38.80 6.67
CA PHE A 270 -7.99 37.63 7.20
C PHE A 270 -8.53 36.76 6.07
N GLY A 271 -8.43 35.44 6.20
CA GLY A 271 -9.09 34.51 5.28
C GLY A 271 -8.35 33.20 5.06
N ASN A 272 -9.10 32.16 4.73
CA ASN A 272 -8.60 30.83 4.42
C ASN A 272 -8.44 30.62 2.91
N GLY A 273 -7.36 29.98 2.48
CA GLY A 273 -7.23 29.52 1.09
C GLY A 273 -8.26 28.42 0.80
N GLY A 274 -8.75 28.36 -0.42
CA GLY A 274 -9.74 27.38 -0.83
C GLY A 274 -9.17 25.97 -0.92
N ALA A 275 -9.99 24.94 -0.70
CA ALA A 275 -9.56 23.55 -0.90
C ALA A 275 -9.31 23.26 -2.40
N GLY A 276 -8.38 22.37 -2.72
CA GLY A 276 -8.25 21.82 -4.06
C GLY A 276 -9.32 20.76 -4.32
N GLY A 277 -9.76 20.64 -5.56
CA GLY A 277 -10.76 19.66 -5.98
C GLY A 277 -10.21 18.24 -6.01
N GLU A 278 -11.09 17.27 -5.85
CA GLU A 278 -10.75 15.85 -5.96
C GLU A 278 -10.45 15.46 -7.41
N GLY A 279 -9.55 14.49 -7.61
CA GLY A 279 -9.31 13.90 -8.92
C GLY A 279 -10.41 12.91 -9.31
N GLY A 280 -10.81 12.91 -10.57
CA GLY A 280 -11.82 12.01 -11.12
C GLY A 280 -11.32 10.56 -11.21
N ALA A 281 -12.22 9.59 -11.08
CA ALA A 281 -11.87 8.19 -11.26
C ALA A 281 -11.56 7.86 -12.74
N ALA A 282 -10.66 6.90 -12.97
CA ALA A 282 -10.55 6.29 -14.30
C ALA A 282 -11.79 5.44 -14.64
N GLY A 283 -12.02 5.23 -15.93
CA GLY A 283 -12.99 4.25 -16.40
C GLY A 283 -12.50 2.82 -16.20
N ASN A 284 -13.41 1.86 -16.34
CA ASN A 284 -13.06 0.43 -16.33
C ASN A 284 -12.71 -0.07 -17.73
N GLY A 285 -11.92 -1.14 -17.83
CA GLY A 285 -11.76 -1.90 -19.07
C GLY A 285 -13.03 -2.67 -19.42
N GLY A 286 -13.38 -2.73 -20.71
CA GLY A 286 -14.55 -3.48 -21.16
C GLY A 286 -14.34 -4.99 -21.04
N ALA A 287 -15.39 -5.76 -20.74
CA ALA A 287 -15.28 -7.22 -20.73
C ALA A 287 -15.00 -7.79 -22.14
N GLY A 288 -14.30 -8.91 -22.22
CA GLY A 288 -14.14 -9.67 -23.46
C GLY A 288 -15.42 -10.40 -23.85
N ALA A 289 -15.66 -10.57 -25.15
CA ALA A 289 -16.80 -11.34 -25.65
C ALA A 289 -16.69 -12.81 -25.23
N ALA A 290 -17.78 -13.36 -24.71
CA ALA A 290 -17.90 -14.81 -24.56
C ALA A 290 -17.99 -15.48 -25.94
N GLY A 291 -17.39 -16.65 -26.10
CA GLY A 291 -17.33 -17.38 -27.36
C GLY A 291 -18.72 -17.72 -27.92
N THR A 292 -18.81 -17.79 -29.25
CA THR A 292 -19.99 -18.22 -30.01
C THR A 292 -19.71 -19.50 -30.81
N ALA A 293 -20.72 -20.05 -31.49
CA ALA A 293 -20.54 -21.21 -32.35
C ALA A 293 -19.52 -20.95 -33.49
N GLU A 294 -19.44 -19.71 -33.98
CA GLU A 294 -18.50 -19.26 -35.01
C GLU A 294 -17.13 -18.90 -34.43
N HIS A 295 -17.08 -18.44 -33.17
CA HIS A 295 -15.87 -18.02 -32.46
C HIS A 295 -15.80 -18.74 -31.11
N VAL A 296 -15.33 -19.99 -31.10
CA VAL A 296 -15.46 -20.84 -29.91
C VAL A 296 -14.62 -20.38 -28.72
N ASP A 297 -13.57 -19.61 -28.96
CA ASP A 297 -12.73 -19.02 -27.93
C ASP A 297 -13.37 -17.75 -27.36
N GLY A 298 -13.24 -17.57 -26.04
CA GLY A 298 -13.53 -16.31 -25.39
C GLY A 298 -12.46 -15.27 -25.70
N ALA A 299 -12.88 -14.02 -25.89
CA ALA A 299 -11.97 -12.93 -26.21
C ALA A 299 -11.42 -12.24 -24.94
N SER A 300 -10.32 -11.52 -25.09
CA SER A 300 -9.66 -10.84 -23.96
C SER A 300 -10.47 -9.65 -23.44
N GLY A 301 -10.42 -9.44 -22.12
CA GLY A 301 -10.88 -8.22 -21.48
C GLY A 301 -9.99 -7.02 -21.80
N GLY A 302 -10.58 -5.84 -21.75
CA GLY A 302 -9.93 -4.57 -22.01
C GLY A 302 -9.07 -4.13 -20.84
N SER A 303 -7.93 -3.51 -21.13
CA SER A 303 -7.00 -3.05 -20.09
C SER A 303 -7.42 -1.70 -19.52
N ALA A 304 -7.35 -1.56 -18.20
CA ALA A 304 -7.33 -0.29 -17.52
C ALA A 304 -5.90 0.14 -17.13
N GLY A 305 -4.88 -0.69 -17.35
CA GLY A 305 -3.49 -0.41 -16.92
C GLY A 305 -2.82 0.79 -17.56
N GLY A 306 -3.37 1.32 -18.66
CA GLY A 306 -2.93 2.59 -19.23
C GLY A 306 -3.71 3.80 -18.72
N ALA A 307 -4.83 3.59 -18.03
CA ALA A 307 -5.67 4.65 -17.48
C ALA A 307 -5.34 4.85 -16.00
N HIS A 308 -5.38 6.11 -15.57
CA HIS A 308 -5.08 6.49 -14.19
C HIS A 308 -6.19 7.39 -13.66
N GLY A 309 -6.44 7.29 -12.35
CA GLY A 309 -7.25 8.27 -11.65
C GLY A 309 -6.60 9.65 -11.73
N GLY A 310 -7.43 10.69 -11.84
CA GLY A 310 -6.99 12.07 -11.88
C GLY A 310 -6.29 12.50 -10.60
N HIS A 311 -5.44 13.50 -10.69
CA HIS A 311 -4.75 14.03 -9.51
C HIS A 311 -5.65 15.00 -8.77
N GLY A 312 -5.56 15.02 -7.43
CA GLY A 312 -6.19 16.03 -6.61
C GLY A 312 -5.51 17.38 -6.76
N GLY A 313 -6.33 18.44 -6.88
CA GLY A 313 -5.89 19.81 -7.05
C GLY A 313 -5.14 20.34 -5.84
N ALA A 314 -4.23 21.30 -6.03
CA ALA A 314 -3.53 21.93 -4.92
C ALA A 314 -4.48 22.78 -4.08
N GLY A 315 -4.27 22.82 -2.76
CA GLY A 315 -4.96 23.78 -1.90
C GLY A 315 -4.47 25.21 -2.14
N GLY A 316 -5.37 26.17 -1.99
CA GLY A 316 -5.10 27.58 -2.12
C GLY A 316 -4.15 28.10 -1.04
N ALA A 317 -3.19 28.93 -1.43
CA ALA A 317 -2.29 29.56 -0.47
C ALA A 317 -3.00 30.61 0.38
N ARG A 318 -2.39 30.98 1.51
CA ARG A 318 -2.79 32.18 2.26
C ARG A 318 -2.28 33.45 1.56
N GLY A 319 -3.06 34.53 1.61
CA GLY A 319 -2.75 35.79 0.93
C GLY A 319 -1.59 36.62 1.52
N SER A 320 -1.14 36.34 2.76
CA SER A 320 0.01 37.05 3.36
C SER A 320 1.07 36.16 4.00
N ASN A 321 2.32 36.61 3.88
CA ASN A 321 3.49 36.02 4.53
C ASN A 321 3.89 36.74 5.83
N PHE A 322 3.22 37.86 6.16
CA PHE A 322 3.50 38.65 7.36
C PHE A 322 2.72 38.18 8.58
N TYR A 323 1.50 37.68 8.38
CA TYR A 323 0.63 37.16 9.45
C TYR A 323 0.55 35.63 9.35
N GLY A 324 1.63 34.93 9.74
CA GLY A 324 1.74 33.48 9.58
C GLY A 324 1.01 32.62 10.63
N SER A 325 0.30 33.24 11.57
CA SER A 325 -0.46 32.53 12.61
C SER A 325 -1.80 32.03 12.06
N ALA A 326 -2.18 30.80 12.41
CA ALA A 326 -3.48 30.20 12.09
C ALA A 326 -4.68 31.05 12.56
N LEU A 327 -4.46 31.97 13.51
CA LEU A 327 -5.46 32.94 13.95
C LEU A 327 -5.99 33.81 12.80
N TYR A 328 -5.15 34.18 11.83
CA TYR A 328 -5.50 35.10 10.73
C TYR A 328 -6.01 34.37 9.47
N GLY A 329 -5.78 33.06 9.39
CA GLY A 329 -6.17 32.24 8.25
C GLY A 329 -5.21 31.09 8.00
N ALA A 330 -5.69 30.09 7.27
CA ALA A 330 -4.92 28.91 6.88
C ALA A 330 -4.83 28.77 5.34
N SER A 331 -3.88 27.99 4.84
CA SER A 331 -3.93 27.49 3.47
C SER A 331 -5.02 26.43 3.34
N GLY A 332 -5.60 26.31 2.15
CA GLY A 332 -6.53 25.25 1.84
C GLY A 332 -5.87 23.88 1.79
N GLN A 333 -6.70 22.84 1.92
CA GLN A 333 -6.27 21.46 1.80
C GLN A 333 -6.13 21.07 0.32
N ARG A 334 -5.22 20.15 0.01
CA ARG A 334 -5.13 19.51 -1.31
C ARG A 334 -6.29 18.53 -1.47
N GLY A 335 -6.80 18.38 -2.69
CA GLY A 335 -7.81 17.36 -3.00
C GLY A 335 -7.26 15.94 -3.00
N ASP A 336 -8.15 14.96 -2.86
CA ASP A 336 -7.80 13.55 -2.94
C ASP A 336 -7.58 13.09 -4.38
N GLY A 337 -6.79 12.03 -4.56
CA GLY A 337 -6.52 11.42 -5.86
C GLY A 337 -7.65 10.49 -6.29
N GLY A 338 -7.93 10.47 -7.59
CA GLY A 338 -8.97 9.63 -8.18
C GLY A 338 -8.61 8.15 -8.18
N GLN A 339 -9.63 7.29 -8.17
CA GLN A 339 -9.45 5.84 -8.18
C GLN A 339 -8.99 5.33 -9.54
N GLY A 340 -8.16 4.28 -9.54
CA GLY A 340 -7.75 3.55 -10.73
C GLY A 340 -8.86 2.66 -11.30
N GLY A 341 -8.82 2.43 -12.61
CA GLY A 341 -9.86 1.67 -13.33
C GLY A 341 -9.73 0.16 -13.16
N ILE A 342 -10.84 -0.57 -13.08
CA ILE A 342 -10.81 -2.05 -13.01
C ILE A 342 -10.56 -2.62 -14.41
N GLY A 343 -9.68 -3.61 -14.53
CA GLY A 343 -9.45 -4.34 -15.78
C GLY A 343 -10.66 -5.19 -16.18
N GLY A 344 -10.97 -5.26 -17.47
CA GLY A 344 -12.11 -6.04 -17.97
C GLY A 344 -11.88 -7.54 -17.82
N ALA A 345 -12.93 -8.30 -17.47
CA ALA A 345 -12.85 -9.76 -17.42
C ALA A 345 -12.68 -10.36 -18.83
N GLY A 346 -11.95 -11.47 -18.93
CA GLY A 346 -11.89 -12.29 -20.14
C GLY A 346 -13.20 -13.05 -20.38
N GLY A 347 -13.57 -13.21 -21.65
CA GLY A 347 -14.76 -13.95 -22.03
C GLY A 347 -14.61 -15.46 -21.78
N ASP A 348 -15.68 -16.11 -21.34
CA ASP A 348 -15.76 -17.58 -21.33
C ASP A 348 -15.77 -18.14 -22.77
N ALA A 349 -15.27 -19.36 -22.95
CA ALA A 349 -15.40 -20.08 -24.21
C ALA A 349 -16.86 -20.48 -24.50
N PHE A 350 -17.15 -20.77 -25.76
CA PHE A 350 -18.46 -21.26 -26.19
C PHE A 350 -18.76 -22.64 -25.60
N LYS A 351 -20.02 -22.85 -25.19
CA LYS A 351 -20.53 -24.16 -24.73
C LYS A 351 -21.44 -24.79 -25.77
N ASP A 352 -21.31 -26.10 -25.95
CA ASP A 352 -22.29 -26.88 -26.71
C ASP A 352 -23.63 -27.02 -25.94
N ALA A 353 -24.63 -27.65 -26.56
CA ALA A 353 -25.93 -27.90 -25.94
C ALA A 353 -25.87 -28.83 -24.71
N GLY A 354 -24.77 -29.57 -24.54
CA GLY A 354 -24.48 -30.41 -23.37
C GLY A 354 -23.77 -29.66 -22.24
N GLY A 355 -23.37 -28.40 -22.45
CA GLY A 355 -22.66 -27.58 -21.47
C GLY A 355 -21.13 -27.74 -21.51
N ASN A 356 -20.58 -28.45 -22.49
CA ASN A 356 -19.13 -28.63 -22.63
C ASN A 356 -18.51 -27.45 -23.37
N TYR A 357 -17.37 -26.95 -22.90
CA TYR A 357 -16.61 -25.93 -23.61
C TYR A 357 -15.98 -26.49 -24.88
N LEU A 358 -16.00 -25.68 -25.95
CA LEU A 358 -15.45 -26.02 -27.27
C LEU A 358 -14.21 -25.20 -27.64
N GLY A 359 -13.85 -24.20 -26.83
CA GLY A 359 -12.70 -23.34 -27.03
C GLY A 359 -12.01 -22.96 -25.72
N ASN A 360 -11.09 -22.01 -25.78
CA ASN A 360 -10.32 -21.48 -24.66
C ASN A 360 -10.96 -20.22 -24.07
N GLY A 361 -10.80 -20.00 -22.77
CA GLY A 361 -11.21 -18.75 -22.15
C GLY A 361 -10.27 -17.59 -22.51
N GLY A 362 -10.82 -16.38 -22.57
CA GLY A 362 -10.08 -15.16 -22.85
C GLY A 362 -9.31 -14.65 -21.63
N ALA A 363 -8.24 -13.91 -21.86
CA ALA A 363 -7.46 -13.30 -20.78
C ALA A 363 -8.17 -12.08 -20.16
N GLY A 364 -7.97 -11.83 -18.87
CA GLY A 364 -8.41 -10.60 -18.21
C GLY A 364 -7.52 -9.39 -18.51
N GLY A 365 -8.04 -8.18 -18.32
CA GLY A 365 -7.33 -6.91 -18.49
C GLY A 365 -6.61 -6.46 -17.23
N ALA A 366 -5.52 -5.70 -17.34
CA ALA A 366 -4.82 -5.13 -16.19
C ALA A 366 -5.63 -4.01 -15.52
N GLY A 367 -5.44 -3.82 -14.21
CA GLY A 367 -6.02 -2.70 -13.46
C GLY A 367 -5.23 -1.41 -13.61
N GLY A 368 -5.89 -0.26 -13.50
CA GLY A 368 -5.35 1.08 -13.68
C GLY A 368 -4.81 1.70 -12.39
N GLU A 369 -3.92 2.69 -12.50
CA GLU A 369 -3.28 3.30 -11.33
C GLU A 369 -4.18 4.35 -10.65
N GLY A 370 -4.04 4.51 -9.34
CA GLY A 370 -4.68 5.58 -8.59
C GLY A 370 -3.97 6.93 -8.77
N GLY A 371 -4.73 8.00 -8.69
CA GLY A 371 -4.24 9.37 -8.79
C GLY A 371 -3.53 9.85 -7.52
N THR A 372 -2.61 10.80 -7.65
CA THR A 372 -1.96 11.43 -6.49
C THR A 372 -2.87 12.44 -5.82
N GLY A 373 -2.82 12.56 -4.51
CA GLY A 373 -3.65 13.54 -3.78
C GLY A 373 -3.18 13.74 -2.34
N TYR A 374 -4.02 14.39 -1.53
CA TYR A 374 -3.83 14.38 -0.07
C TYR A 374 -3.88 12.93 0.45
N THR A 375 -4.97 12.25 0.16
CA THR A 375 -5.07 10.80 0.07
C THR A 375 -4.82 10.39 -1.39
N GLY A 376 -3.90 9.46 -1.62
CA GLY A 376 -3.74 8.85 -2.95
C GLY A 376 -4.93 7.95 -3.27
N GLY A 377 -5.37 7.93 -4.52
CA GLY A 377 -6.41 7.01 -4.97
C GLY A 377 -5.94 5.56 -4.93
N ASP A 378 -6.84 4.62 -4.67
CA ASP A 378 -6.53 3.19 -4.78
C ASP A 378 -6.30 2.81 -6.26
N GLY A 379 -5.42 1.85 -6.49
CA GLY A 379 -5.26 1.20 -7.78
C GLY A 379 -6.45 0.29 -8.08
N GLY A 380 -6.77 0.15 -9.36
CA GLY A 380 -7.87 -0.70 -9.83
C GLY A 380 -7.49 -2.17 -9.85
N ASP A 381 -8.47 -3.03 -9.59
CA ASP A 381 -8.31 -4.48 -9.65
C ASP A 381 -8.07 -4.95 -11.09
N SER A 382 -7.32 -6.04 -11.29
CA SER A 382 -7.21 -6.67 -12.61
C SER A 382 -8.39 -7.62 -12.88
N GLY A 383 -8.72 -7.79 -14.15
CA GLY A 383 -9.84 -8.62 -14.58
C GLY A 383 -9.55 -10.11 -14.47
N ASP A 384 -10.58 -10.89 -14.17
CA ASP A 384 -10.49 -12.35 -14.14
C ASP A 384 -10.31 -12.93 -15.55
N GLY A 385 -9.71 -14.11 -15.63
CA GLY A 385 -9.63 -14.89 -16.86
C GLY A 385 -10.91 -15.71 -17.11
N GLY A 386 -11.29 -15.86 -18.37
CA GLY A 386 -12.46 -16.65 -18.77
C GLY A 386 -12.23 -18.16 -18.66
N SER A 387 -13.29 -18.94 -18.47
CA SER A 387 -13.22 -20.40 -18.41
C SER A 387 -13.30 -21.05 -19.80
N GLY A 388 -12.68 -22.21 -19.98
CA GLY A 388 -12.71 -22.95 -21.25
C GLY A 388 -12.06 -24.33 -21.16
N ILE A 389 -11.76 -24.94 -22.32
CA ILE A 389 -10.90 -26.13 -22.40
C ILE A 389 -9.56 -25.82 -21.72
N ASN A 390 -8.97 -24.71 -22.12
CA ASN A 390 -7.97 -23.99 -21.33
C ASN A 390 -8.63 -22.74 -20.73
N GLY A 391 -8.29 -22.43 -19.48
CA GLY A 391 -8.70 -21.17 -18.86
C GLY A 391 -7.81 -20.03 -19.33
N GLY A 392 -8.39 -18.84 -19.47
CA GLY A 392 -7.63 -17.63 -19.75
C GLY A 392 -6.87 -17.14 -18.52
N ASP A 393 -5.70 -16.55 -18.71
CA ASP A 393 -4.97 -15.90 -17.63
C ASP A 393 -5.74 -14.67 -17.12
N ALA A 394 -5.63 -14.37 -15.84
CA ALA A 394 -6.10 -13.09 -15.32
C ALA A 394 -5.27 -11.92 -15.86
N GLY A 395 -5.77 -10.69 -15.65
CA GLY A 395 -5.02 -9.48 -15.92
C GLY A 395 -3.70 -9.46 -15.15
N GLY A 396 -2.60 -9.22 -15.86
CA GLY A 396 -1.24 -9.49 -15.35
C GLY A 396 -0.90 -8.79 -14.03
N TRP A 397 -1.37 -7.55 -13.83
CA TRP A 397 -1.12 -6.73 -12.64
C TRP A 397 -2.37 -5.96 -12.23
N GLY A 398 -2.67 -5.94 -10.93
CA GLY A 398 -3.50 -4.91 -10.31
C GLY A 398 -2.79 -3.55 -10.34
N GLY A 399 -3.55 -2.47 -10.39
CA GLY A 399 -3.03 -1.11 -10.48
C GLY A 399 -2.30 -0.68 -9.21
N SER A 400 -1.33 0.22 -9.33
CA SER A 400 -0.65 0.80 -8.17
C SER A 400 -1.54 1.84 -7.50
N GLY A 401 -1.47 1.94 -6.17
CA GLY A 401 -2.07 3.04 -5.42
C GLY A 401 -1.32 4.35 -5.66
N GLY A 402 -2.06 5.45 -5.66
CA GLY A 402 -1.54 6.80 -5.86
C GLY A 402 -0.75 7.33 -4.67
N TYR A 403 0.12 8.31 -4.94
CA TYR A 403 0.94 8.95 -3.90
C TYR A 403 0.11 9.83 -2.96
N GLY A 404 0.36 9.72 -1.66
CA GLY A 404 -0.12 10.64 -0.63
C GLY A 404 0.87 11.78 -0.40
N LEU A 405 0.47 13.02 -0.71
CA LEU A 405 1.37 14.17 -0.78
C LEU A 405 1.37 15.09 0.45
N GLY A 406 0.46 14.89 1.41
CA GLY A 406 0.36 15.73 2.62
C GLY A 406 0.15 17.23 2.32
N THR A 407 0.17 18.08 3.35
CA THR A 407 -0.13 19.53 3.25
C THR A 407 1.10 20.44 3.29
N GLY A 408 2.31 19.90 3.50
CA GLY A 408 3.59 20.60 3.33
C GLY A 408 3.83 21.88 4.16
N THR A 409 2.93 22.31 5.06
CA THR A 409 3.07 23.63 5.72
C THR A 409 2.64 23.75 7.18
N SER A 410 2.09 22.72 7.85
CA SER A 410 1.90 22.73 9.31
C SER A 410 1.95 21.34 9.94
N THR A 411 2.69 21.23 11.05
CA THR A 411 3.18 20.00 11.70
C THR A 411 2.15 19.16 12.45
N GLU A 412 0.85 19.49 12.39
CA GLU A 412 -0.15 18.83 13.25
C GLU A 412 -1.22 18.03 12.46
N ASN A 413 -1.22 18.10 11.13
CA ASN A 413 -2.08 17.28 10.27
C ASN A 413 -1.47 17.12 8.85
N ALA A 414 -0.18 16.79 8.80
CA ALA A 414 0.67 16.84 7.60
C ALA A 414 0.75 15.51 6.82
N ASP A 415 0.05 14.48 7.28
CA ASP A 415 0.35 13.10 6.91
C ASP A 415 -0.57 12.65 5.78
N GLY A 416 -0.06 12.73 4.54
CA GLY A 416 -0.73 12.13 3.40
C GLY A 416 -0.85 10.62 3.56
N ILE A 417 -1.91 10.04 3.02
CA ILE A 417 -2.14 8.60 3.03
C ILE A 417 -1.94 8.08 1.61
N GLY A 418 -1.07 7.09 1.43
CA GLY A 418 -0.90 6.44 0.14
C GLY A 418 -2.12 5.58 -0.21
N GLY A 419 -2.53 5.58 -1.47
CA GLY A 419 -3.63 4.73 -1.94
C GLY A 419 -3.27 3.24 -1.89
N ARG A 420 -4.25 2.36 -1.76
CA ARG A 420 -4.01 0.91 -1.77
C ARG A 420 -3.71 0.41 -3.18
N GLY A 421 -2.93 -0.66 -3.30
CA GLY A 421 -2.78 -1.38 -4.56
C GLY A 421 -4.04 -2.15 -4.92
N GLY A 422 -4.31 -2.28 -6.23
CA GLY A 422 -5.40 -3.10 -6.76
C GLY A 422 -5.13 -4.59 -6.64
N ASN A 423 -6.18 -5.39 -6.50
CA ASN A 423 -6.07 -6.84 -6.44
C ASN A 423 -5.74 -7.43 -7.81
N GLY A 424 -5.04 -8.57 -7.81
CA GLY A 424 -4.90 -9.43 -8.98
C GLY A 424 -6.15 -10.28 -9.20
N GLY A 425 -6.57 -10.41 -10.45
CA GLY A 425 -7.71 -11.23 -10.87
C GLY A 425 -7.45 -12.73 -10.77
N VAL A 426 -8.52 -13.51 -10.73
CA VAL A 426 -8.48 -14.97 -10.67
C VAL A 426 -8.30 -15.55 -12.08
N GLY A 427 -7.43 -16.54 -12.21
CA GLY A 427 -7.25 -17.26 -13.48
C GLY A 427 -8.49 -18.08 -13.84
N GLY A 428 -8.78 -18.20 -15.14
CA GLY A 428 -9.93 -18.94 -15.63
C GLY A 428 -9.83 -20.44 -15.38
N ASN A 429 -10.98 -21.10 -15.18
CA ASN A 429 -11.00 -22.55 -14.97
C ASN A 429 -10.78 -23.30 -16.30
N ALA A 430 -10.12 -24.46 -16.22
CA ALA A 430 -9.99 -25.38 -17.34
C ALA A 430 -10.88 -26.60 -17.15
N THR A 431 -11.63 -26.96 -18.19
CA THR A 431 -12.38 -28.22 -18.22
C THR A 431 -11.60 -29.34 -18.91
N GLY A 432 -10.59 -29.00 -19.72
CA GLY A 432 -9.94 -29.95 -20.62
C GLY A 432 -10.92 -30.56 -21.63
N ALA A 433 -10.41 -31.54 -22.40
CA ALA A 433 -11.23 -32.37 -23.27
C ALA A 433 -10.55 -33.72 -23.50
N VAL A 434 -11.29 -34.69 -24.05
CA VAL A 434 -10.72 -36.01 -24.37
C VAL A 434 -9.57 -35.84 -25.37
N GLY A 435 -8.38 -36.31 -24.99
CA GLY A 435 -7.17 -36.21 -25.82
C GLY A 435 -6.51 -34.82 -25.85
N VAL A 436 -7.06 -33.82 -25.15
CA VAL A 436 -6.51 -32.46 -25.04
C VAL A 436 -6.28 -32.14 -23.57
N THR A 437 -5.05 -31.81 -23.21
CA THR A 437 -4.76 -31.38 -21.82
C THR A 437 -5.31 -29.99 -21.59
N GLY A 438 -6.20 -29.83 -20.61
CA GLY A 438 -6.70 -28.52 -20.18
C GLY A 438 -5.74 -27.85 -19.20
N THR A 439 -5.35 -26.61 -19.45
CA THR A 439 -4.53 -25.81 -18.52
C THR A 439 -5.36 -24.63 -18.04
N ALA A 440 -5.55 -24.53 -16.72
CA ALA A 440 -6.25 -23.40 -16.14
C ALA A 440 -5.36 -22.16 -16.12
N GLY A 441 -5.99 -20.99 -16.16
CA GLY A 441 -5.30 -19.71 -16.24
C GLY A 441 -4.56 -19.36 -14.97
N ASN A 442 -3.48 -18.61 -15.09
CA ASN A 442 -2.74 -18.09 -13.94
C ASN A 442 -3.49 -16.90 -13.31
N GLY A 443 -3.37 -16.75 -11.99
CA GLY A 443 -3.85 -15.58 -11.26
C GLY A 443 -2.97 -14.35 -11.50
N GLY A 444 -3.57 -13.17 -11.39
CA GLY A 444 -2.93 -11.88 -11.59
C GLY A 444 -2.07 -11.48 -10.38
N SER A 445 -1.00 -10.74 -10.62
CA SER A 445 -0.19 -10.18 -9.54
C SER A 445 -0.89 -8.98 -8.92
N ALA A 446 -0.69 -8.76 -7.63
CA ALA A 446 -1.27 -7.62 -6.95
C ALA A 446 -0.54 -6.31 -7.26
N GLY A 447 -1.26 -5.20 -7.12
CA GLY A 447 -0.74 -3.85 -7.22
C GLY A 447 0.04 -3.41 -5.97
N GLN A 448 0.94 -2.46 -6.17
CA GLN A 448 1.73 -1.86 -5.10
C GLN A 448 0.89 -0.82 -4.35
N GLY A 449 1.12 -0.69 -3.04
CA GLY A 449 0.60 0.43 -2.27
C GLY A 449 1.31 1.74 -2.61
N GLY A 450 0.57 2.83 -2.59
CA GLY A 450 1.06 4.18 -2.84
C GLY A 450 1.97 4.69 -1.72
N VAL A 451 3.00 5.44 -2.08
CA VAL A 451 3.95 6.01 -1.10
C VAL A 451 3.34 7.25 -0.46
N ALA A 452 3.58 7.44 0.83
CA ALA A 452 3.32 8.68 1.55
C ALA A 452 4.63 9.35 1.94
N GLY A 453 4.82 10.62 1.53
CA GLY A 453 6.05 11.38 1.85
C GLY A 453 6.21 11.61 3.36
N THR A 454 5.11 11.97 4.02
CA THR A 454 4.90 12.01 5.47
C THR A 454 3.54 11.34 5.71
N GLY A 455 3.44 10.42 6.68
CA GLY A 455 2.20 9.67 6.93
C GLY A 455 2.28 8.16 6.64
N VAL A 456 1.13 7.57 6.30
CA VAL A 456 0.94 6.11 6.19
C VAL A 456 0.99 5.71 4.72
N GLY A 457 1.91 4.81 4.36
CA GLY A 457 1.94 4.22 3.03
C GLY A 457 0.74 3.30 2.80
N GLY A 458 0.25 3.23 1.57
CA GLY A 458 -0.92 2.42 1.24
C GLY A 458 -0.64 0.93 1.30
N ASP A 459 -1.65 0.13 1.64
CA ASP A 459 -1.51 -1.33 1.63
C ASP A 459 -1.37 -1.87 0.21
N ALA A 460 -0.68 -2.99 0.04
CA ALA A 460 -0.66 -3.75 -1.19
C ALA A 460 -2.05 -4.33 -1.52
N GLY A 461 -2.33 -4.51 -2.80
CA GLY A 461 -3.47 -5.32 -3.23
C GLY A 461 -3.26 -6.80 -2.91
N LYS A 462 -4.29 -7.63 -3.01
CA LYS A 462 -4.18 -9.10 -2.87
C LYS A 462 -3.86 -9.77 -4.20
N ALA A 463 -3.04 -10.81 -4.18
CA ALA A 463 -2.76 -11.60 -5.37
C ALA A 463 -3.96 -12.48 -5.78
N GLY A 464 -4.09 -12.70 -7.08
CA GLY A 464 -5.14 -13.54 -7.66
C GLY A 464 -4.83 -15.02 -7.55
N ALA A 465 -5.87 -15.84 -7.32
CA ALA A 465 -5.73 -17.30 -7.34
C ALA A 465 -5.58 -17.83 -8.77
N GLY A 466 -4.85 -18.93 -8.93
CA GLY A 466 -4.84 -19.68 -10.17
C GLY A 466 -6.17 -20.41 -10.40
N GLY A 467 -6.58 -20.53 -11.65
CA GLY A 467 -7.82 -21.20 -12.02
C GLY A 467 -7.79 -22.70 -11.72
N ASN A 468 -8.96 -23.29 -11.48
CA ASN A 468 -9.09 -24.72 -11.23
C ASN A 468 -9.22 -25.49 -12.54
N GLY A 469 -8.51 -26.63 -12.61
CA GLY A 469 -8.62 -27.61 -13.67
C GLY A 469 -9.26 -28.93 -13.24
N ALA A 470 -9.50 -29.16 -11.95
CA ALA A 470 -9.97 -30.47 -11.48
C ALA A 470 -11.38 -30.80 -12.01
N THR A 471 -11.52 -31.98 -12.60
CA THR A 471 -12.76 -32.51 -13.17
C THR A 471 -13.28 -33.69 -12.36
N THR A 472 -14.59 -33.93 -12.39
CA THR A 472 -15.17 -35.18 -11.86
C THR A 472 -14.89 -36.39 -12.75
N ASP A 473 -14.52 -36.16 -14.00
CA ASP A 473 -14.09 -37.18 -14.95
C ASP A 473 -12.56 -37.32 -14.92
N ASN A 474 -12.07 -38.41 -14.35
CA ASN A 474 -10.64 -38.68 -14.23
C ASN A 474 -9.97 -39.08 -15.55
N THR A 475 -10.71 -39.28 -16.64
CA THR A 475 -10.12 -39.53 -17.96
C THR A 475 -9.61 -38.26 -18.62
N ILE A 476 -10.04 -37.10 -18.13
CA ILE A 476 -9.63 -35.79 -18.63
C ILE A 476 -8.37 -35.33 -17.91
N LYS A 477 -7.34 -35.02 -18.69
CA LYS A 477 -6.06 -34.55 -18.17
C LYS A 477 -6.09 -33.03 -18.03
N THR A 478 -5.91 -32.52 -16.81
CA THR A 478 -5.84 -31.08 -16.58
C THR A 478 -4.74 -30.66 -15.61
N ILE A 479 -4.33 -29.40 -15.75
CA ILE A 479 -3.32 -28.73 -14.93
C ILE A 479 -3.96 -27.49 -14.32
N GLY A 480 -3.83 -27.32 -13.00
CA GLY A 480 -4.27 -26.12 -12.30
C GLY A 480 -3.40 -24.90 -12.62
N GLY A 481 -3.99 -23.71 -12.59
CA GLY A 481 -3.29 -22.46 -12.86
C GLY A 481 -2.40 -22.05 -11.70
N ARG A 482 -1.33 -21.29 -11.97
CA ARG A 482 -0.47 -20.77 -10.88
C ARG A 482 -1.13 -19.60 -10.17
N GLY A 483 -0.88 -19.44 -8.88
CA GLY A 483 -1.26 -18.23 -8.15
C GLY A 483 -0.41 -17.02 -8.56
N GLY A 484 -0.98 -15.82 -8.42
CA GLY A 484 -0.29 -14.55 -8.69
C GLY A 484 0.69 -14.15 -7.58
N TYR A 485 1.54 -13.16 -7.84
CA TYR A 485 2.45 -12.63 -6.82
C TYR A 485 1.79 -11.56 -5.95
N GLY A 486 2.13 -11.56 -4.66
CA GLY A 486 1.73 -10.51 -3.73
C GLY A 486 2.36 -9.16 -4.06
N GLY A 487 1.75 -8.08 -3.58
CA GLY A 487 2.21 -6.71 -3.75
C GLY A 487 3.04 -6.23 -2.55
N THR A 488 3.85 -5.20 -2.78
CA THR A 488 4.59 -4.45 -1.77
C THR A 488 3.69 -3.36 -1.23
N GLY A 489 3.69 -3.15 0.08
CA GLY A 489 3.08 -1.96 0.68
C GLY A 489 3.84 -0.70 0.28
N GLY A 490 3.16 0.45 0.36
CA GLY A 490 3.76 1.76 0.15
C GLY A 490 4.69 2.15 1.30
N GLY A 491 5.78 2.84 0.98
CA GLY A 491 6.66 3.43 1.98
C GLY A 491 6.01 4.63 2.68
N GLY A 492 6.29 4.80 3.97
CA GLY A 492 5.84 5.95 4.75
C GLY A 492 6.54 6.03 6.10
N THR A 493 6.08 6.92 6.97
CA THR A 493 6.45 6.89 8.40
C THR A 493 5.92 5.62 9.07
N VAL A 494 4.74 5.18 8.63
CA VAL A 494 4.20 3.84 8.83
C VAL A 494 4.07 3.23 7.44
N ASN A 495 4.73 2.09 7.23
CA ASN A 495 4.64 1.38 5.95
C ASN A 495 3.27 0.72 5.80
N GLY A 496 2.79 0.67 4.57
CA GLY A 496 1.65 -0.16 4.21
C GLY A 496 1.96 -1.65 4.33
N ALA A 497 0.93 -2.46 4.55
CA ALA A 497 1.05 -3.89 4.61
C ALA A 497 1.37 -4.47 3.22
N THR A 498 2.25 -5.46 3.17
CA THR A 498 2.45 -6.32 2.00
C THR A 498 1.39 -7.40 1.95
N SER A 499 1.23 -8.04 0.79
CA SER A 499 0.32 -9.18 0.66
C SER A 499 1.04 -10.50 0.35
N ASP A 500 0.40 -11.59 0.76
CA ASP A 500 0.78 -12.95 0.39
C ASP A 500 0.50 -13.19 -1.10
N GLY A 501 1.09 -14.25 -1.66
CA GLY A 501 0.78 -14.69 -3.02
C GLY A 501 -0.66 -15.19 -3.20
N GLY A 502 -0.97 -15.67 -4.40
CA GLY A 502 -2.23 -16.34 -4.72
C GLY A 502 -2.15 -17.86 -4.55
N ALA A 503 -3.28 -18.51 -4.26
CA ALA A 503 -3.32 -19.97 -4.20
C ALA A 503 -3.12 -20.60 -5.59
N GLY A 504 -2.41 -21.73 -5.66
CA GLY A 504 -2.35 -22.55 -6.86
C GLY A 504 -3.67 -23.30 -7.11
N GLY A 505 -4.12 -23.34 -8.35
CA GLY A 505 -5.36 -24.01 -8.73
C GLY A 505 -5.26 -25.53 -8.64
N THR A 506 -6.39 -26.20 -8.42
CA THR A 506 -6.43 -27.68 -8.43
C THR A 506 -6.35 -28.23 -9.86
N GLY A 507 -5.90 -29.47 -10.05
CA GLY A 507 -5.94 -30.11 -11.38
C GLY A 507 -6.16 -31.62 -11.29
N THR A 508 -6.61 -32.25 -12.36
CA THR A 508 -6.80 -33.71 -12.37
C THR A 508 -5.46 -34.43 -12.45
N TYR A 509 -4.53 -33.94 -13.28
CA TYR A 509 -3.18 -34.48 -13.37
C TYR A 509 -2.17 -33.73 -12.52
N LYS A 510 -2.13 -32.40 -12.62
CA LYS A 510 -1.17 -31.59 -11.86
C LYS A 510 -1.86 -30.38 -11.20
N GLY A 511 -1.56 -30.14 -9.93
CA GLY A 511 -1.94 -28.89 -9.27
C GLY A 511 -1.06 -27.71 -9.70
N GLY A 512 -1.63 -26.51 -9.71
CA GLY A 512 -0.92 -25.29 -10.03
C GLY A 512 0.05 -24.88 -8.93
N ASP A 513 1.14 -24.21 -9.29
CA ASP A 513 2.10 -23.73 -8.29
C ASP A 513 1.50 -22.55 -7.50
N GLY A 514 1.83 -22.44 -6.22
CA GLY A 514 1.44 -21.32 -5.37
C GLY A 514 2.17 -20.03 -5.77
N GLY A 515 1.51 -18.90 -5.57
CA GLY A 515 2.06 -17.57 -5.84
C GLY A 515 3.10 -17.14 -4.82
N GLY A 516 4.08 -16.35 -5.24
CA GLY A 516 5.08 -15.78 -4.33
C GLY A 516 4.55 -14.57 -3.55
N GLY A 517 5.05 -14.36 -2.34
CA GLY A 517 4.69 -13.20 -1.53
C GLY A 517 5.31 -11.89 -2.01
N GLY A 518 4.68 -10.76 -1.67
CA GLY A 518 5.18 -9.42 -1.97
C GLY A 518 6.37 -9.02 -1.10
N ASN A 519 7.23 -8.14 -1.60
CA ASN A 519 8.36 -7.65 -0.82
C ASN A 519 7.91 -6.61 0.21
N GLY A 520 8.64 -6.53 1.33
CA GLY A 520 8.50 -5.52 2.36
C GLY A 520 8.89 -4.14 1.87
N ALA A 521 8.11 -3.13 2.27
CA ALA A 521 8.44 -1.73 1.98
C ALA A 521 9.68 -1.27 2.75
N TYR A 522 10.48 -0.39 2.13
CA TYR A 522 11.50 0.36 2.85
C TYR A 522 10.83 1.47 3.67
N GLY A 523 11.23 1.64 4.92
CA GLY A 523 10.68 2.71 5.77
C GLY A 523 11.42 2.87 7.07
N VAL A 524 10.86 3.65 8.01
CA VAL A 524 11.46 3.83 9.34
C VAL A 524 11.71 2.48 10.00
N ASN A 525 10.68 1.63 10.00
CA ASN A 525 10.85 0.19 10.18
C ASN A 525 10.59 -0.47 8.83
N GLY A 526 11.43 -1.43 8.45
CA GLY A 526 11.20 -2.24 7.27
C GLY A 526 9.87 -3.00 7.36
N GLY A 527 9.09 -3.00 6.28
CA GLY A 527 7.88 -3.81 6.20
C GLY A 527 8.22 -5.30 6.13
N ASN A 528 7.39 -6.17 6.71
CA ASN A 528 7.55 -7.61 6.52
C ASN A 528 7.29 -7.98 5.05
N GLY A 529 7.94 -9.03 4.54
CA GLY A 529 7.57 -9.64 3.28
C GLY A 529 6.34 -10.54 3.42
N GLY A 530 5.54 -10.62 2.37
CA GLY A 530 4.40 -11.53 2.29
C GLY A 530 4.83 -12.99 2.17
N ASN A 531 3.99 -13.91 2.60
CA ASN A 531 4.23 -15.33 2.46
C ASN A 531 3.95 -15.81 1.04
N GLY A 532 4.72 -16.80 0.60
CA GLY A 532 4.33 -17.65 -0.51
C GLY A 532 3.18 -18.56 -0.08
N VAL A 533 2.32 -18.94 -1.03
CA VAL A 533 1.13 -19.75 -0.74
C VAL A 533 1.32 -21.18 -1.17
N ASP A 534 0.48 -22.06 -0.62
CA ASP A 534 0.50 -23.47 -0.95
C ASP A 534 0.21 -23.73 -2.44
N GLY A 535 0.91 -24.73 -2.97
CA GLY A 535 0.63 -25.29 -4.28
C GLY A 535 -0.69 -26.05 -4.29
N GLY A 536 -1.36 -26.02 -5.44
CA GLY A 536 -2.63 -26.72 -5.65
C GLY A 536 -2.48 -28.24 -5.54
N ILE A 537 -3.54 -28.90 -5.11
CA ILE A 537 -3.62 -30.37 -5.07
C ILE A 537 -3.97 -30.95 -6.44
N ALA A 538 -3.64 -32.22 -6.65
CA ALA A 538 -4.08 -32.99 -7.80
C ALA A 538 -5.05 -34.11 -7.43
N THR A 539 -6.10 -34.33 -8.22
CA THR A 539 -7.19 -35.29 -7.89
C THR A 539 -7.03 -36.68 -8.50
N GLY A 540 -6.15 -36.84 -9.49
CA GLY A 540 -5.81 -38.13 -10.11
C GLY A 540 -6.35 -38.27 -11.53
N TRP A 541 -5.46 -38.31 -12.52
CA TRP A 541 -5.78 -38.56 -13.93
C TRP A 541 -5.53 -40.02 -14.29
N LYS A 542 -6.55 -40.68 -14.83
CA LYS A 542 -6.49 -42.05 -15.30
C LYS A 542 -5.95 -42.09 -16.72
N ASP A 543 -4.76 -42.65 -16.88
CA ASP A 543 -4.16 -42.89 -18.19
C ASP A 543 -4.83 -44.09 -18.90
N THR A 544 -4.55 -44.20 -20.18
CA THR A 544 -5.00 -45.25 -21.10
C THR A 544 -4.63 -46.67 -20.66
N ASP A 545 -3.54 -46.83 -19.91
CA ASP A 545 -3.12 -48.10 -19.30
C ASP A 545 -3.92 -48.47 -18.03
N GLY A 546 -4.76 -47.54 -17.54
CA GLY A 546 -5.58 -47.68 -16.34
C GLY A 546 -4.93 -47.14 -15.06
N THR A 547 -3.65 -46.74 -15.10
CA THR A 547 -2.92 -46.15 -13.96
C THR A 547 -3.45 -44.75 -13.67
N ILE A 548 -3.59 -44.41 -12.37
CA ILE A 548 -4.00 -43.05 -11.97
C ILE A 548 -2.76 -42.26 -11.56
N TRP A 549 -2.43 -41.22 -12.31
CA TRP A 549 -1.28 -40.35 -12.09
C TRP A 549 -1.68 -39.00 -11.51
N SER A 550 -0.87 -38.47 -10.59
CA SER A 550 -1.02 -37.09 -10.15
C SER A 550 0.26 -36.46 -9.61
N ILE A 551 0.36 -35.13 -9.72
CA ILE A 551 1.48 -34.31 -9.26
C ILE A 551 0.95 -33.10 -8.49
N GLY A 552 1.33 -32.93 -7.23
CA GLY A 552 1.03 -31.71 -6.49
C GLY A 552 1.76 -30.48 -7.06
N GLY A 553 1.15 -29.31 -6.94
CA GLY A 553 1.80 -28.04 -7.30
C GLY A 553 2.90 -27.67 -6.30
N ASN A 554 3.92 -26.94 -6.73
CA ASN A 554 4.93 -26.45 -5.78
C ASN A 554 4.38 -25.26 -4.98
N GLY A 555 4.85 -25.09 -3.75
CA GLY A 555 4.55 -23.89 -2.97
C GLY A 555 5.28 -22.65 -3.50
N GLY A 556 4.68 -21.49 -3.31
CA GLY A 556 5.26 -20.21 -3.69
C GLY A 556 6.38 -19.78 -2.74
N ASN A 557 7.28 -18.92 -3.22
CA ASN A 557 8.36 -18.37 -2.39
C ASN A 557 7.85 -17.20 -1.54
N GLY A 558 8.42 -17.01 -0.35
CA GLY A 558 8.21 -15.78 0.43
C GLY A 558 8.77 -14.54 -0.24
N GLY A 559 8.29 -13.36 0.18
CA GLY A 559 8.81 -12.06 -0.22
C GLY A 559 9.90 -11.55 0.73
N ILE A 560 10.84 -10.76 0.24
CA ILE A 560 11.96 -10.24 1.04
C ILE A 560 11.44 -9.22 2.05
N GLY A 561 11.94 -9.23 3.29
CA GLY A 561 11.63 -8.19 4.28
C GLY A 561 12.33 -6.87 3.94
N GLY A 562 11.65 -5.75 4.15
CA GLY A 562 12.17 -4.42 3.82
C GLY A 562 13.29 -3.98 4.76
N ASP A 563 14.24 -3.19 4.25
CA ASP A 563 15.27 -2.58 5.07
C ASP A 563 14.75 -1.30 5.77
N THR A 564 15.34 -0.95 6.92
CA THR A 564 15.14 0.39 7.50
C THR A 564 15.85 1.47 6.68
N THR A 565 15.24 2.65 6.57
CA THR A 565 15.84 3.85 5.98
C THR A 565 16.51 4.76 7.02
N THR A 566 16.39 4.46 8.32
CA THR A 566 16.95 5.30 9.39
C THR A 566 18.45 5.09 9.57
N ASN A 567 19.12 6.14 10.06
CA ASN A 567 20.53 6.11 10.44
C ASN A 567 20.76 6.79 11.79
N MET A 568 21.61 6.19 12.63
CA MET A 568 22.03 6.79 13.89
C MET A 568 22.76 8.13 13.71
N LEU A 569 23.43 8.36 12.58
CA LEU A 569 24.07 9.65 12.30
C LEU A 569 23.06 10.80 12.21
N THR A 570 21.80 10.48 11.89
CA THR A 570 20.67 11.42 11.84
C THR A 570 19.73 11.29 13.04
N GLY A 571 20.13 10.54 14.09
CA GLY A 571 19.38 10.41 15.35
C GLY A 571 18.19 9.43 15.34
N GLY A 572 18.02 8.62 14.29
CA GLY A 572 16.94 7.63 14.19
C GLY A 572 17.42 6.19 14.38
N THR A 573 16.55 5.31 14.87
CA THR A 573 16.76 3.85 14.90
C THR A 573 15.55 3.13 14.29
N GLY A 574 15.77 2.00 13.62
CA GLY A 574 14.70 1.27 12.96
C GLY A 574 15.00 -0.22 12.77
N GLY A 575 13.95 -1.03 12.82
CA GLY A 575 14.04 -2.49 12.66
C GLY A 575 13.95 -2.91 11.20
N GLY A 576 14.57 -4.04 10.86
CA GLY A 576 14.39 -4.70 9.56
C GLY A 576 13.10 -5.52 9.55
N GLY A 577 12.43 -5.58 8.39
CA GLY A 577 11.23 -6.39 8.23
C GLY A 577 11.55 -7.88 8.13
N ASN A 578 10.67 -8.74 8.64
CA ASN A 578 10.85 -10.20 8.49
C ASN A 578 10.65 -10.62 7.03
N GLY A 579 11.42 -11.59 6.56
CA GLY A 579 11.16 -12.24 5.28
C GLY A 579 9.94 -13.15 5.37
N GLY A 580 9.20 -13.26 4.27
CA GLY A 580 8.04 -14.12 4.18
C GLY A 580 8.40 -15.60 4.14
N ASN A 581 7.48 -16.43 4.64
CA ASN A 581 7.63 -17.88 4.59
C ASN A 581 7.32 -18.42 3.19
N GLY A 582 7.94 -19.54 2.83
CA GLY A 582 7.57 -20.29 1.63
C GLY A 582 6.29 -21.10 1.86
N GLY A 583 5.46 -21.22 0.82
CA GLY A 583 4.25 -22.02 0.84
C GLY A 583 4.52 -23.51 0.78
N ASN A 584 3.59 -24.34 1.24
CA ASN A 584 3.73 -25.80 1.17
C ASN A 584 3.51 -26.31 -0.26
N GLY A 585 4.16 -27.41 -0.59
CA GLY A 585 3.85 -28.16 -1.80
C GLY A 585 2.49 -28.86 -1.67
N GLY A 586 1.71 -28.83 -2.74
CA GLY A 586 0.43 -29.53 -2.83
C GLY A 586 0.60 -31.04 -2.72
N ALA A 587 -0.39 -31.70 -2.12
CA ALA A 587 -0.43 -33.15 -2.07
C ALA A 587 -0.81 -33.74 -3.44
N GLY A 588 -0.21 -34.89 -3.76
CA GLY A 588 -0.69 -35.77 -4.82
C GLY A 588 -1.96 -36.52 -4.39
N ALA A 589 -2.70 -37.07 -5.35
CA ALA A 589 -3.90 -37.84 -5.07
C ALA A 589 -3.56 -39.12 -4.29
N THR A 590 -4.53 -39.62 -3.51
CA THR A 590 -4.39 -40.86 -2.73
C THR A 590 -5.46 -41.87 -3.12
N GLY A 591 -5.14 -43.15 -3.07
CA GLY A 591 -6.13 -44.22 -3.29
C GLY A 591 -5.53 -45.48 -3.91
N PRO A 592 -6.32 -46.54 -4.10
CA PRO A 592 -5.87 -47.76 -4.74
C PRO A 592 -5.45 -47.51 -6.19
N GLY A 593 -4.28 -48.02 -6.60
CA GLY A 593 -3.78 -47.88 -7.97
C GLY A 593 -3.35 -46.47 -8.37
N VAL A 594 -3.22 -45.56 -7.40
CA VAL A 594 -2.75 -44.19 -7.62
C VAL A 594 -1.23 -44.10 -7.47
N VAL A 595 -0.56 -43.56 -8.48
CA VAL A 595 0.85 -43.20 -8.47
C VAL A 595 0.94 -41.68 -8.44
N SER A 596 1.27 -41.12 -7.28
CA SER A 596 1.31 -39.68 -7.10
C SER A 596 2.61 -39.16 -6.50
N VAL A 597 2.96 -37.94 -6.91
CA VAL A 597 4.11 -37.18 -6.43
C VAL A 597 3.62 -35.92 -5.75
N GLY A 598 4.09 -35.65 -4.53
CA GLY A 598 3.84 -34.38 -3.85
C GLY A 598 4.67 -33.23 -4.44
N GLY A 599 4.14 -32.02 -4.41
CA GLY A 599 4.86 -30.82 -4.83
C GLY A 599 5.96 -30.42 -3.86
N ASN A 600 6.95 -29.64 -4.30
CA ASN A 600 7.99 -29.14 -3.40
C ASN A 600 7.48 -27.93 -2.61
N GLY A 601 7.97 -27.74 -1.39
CA GLY A 601 7.75 -26.52 -0.63
C GLY A 601 8.53 -25.34 -1.22
N GLY A 602 7.96 -24.15 -1.12
CA GLY A 602 8.56 -22.91 -1.56
C GLY A 602 9.68 -22.44 -0.63
N LEU A 603 10.54 -21.57 -1.14
CA LEU A 603 11.65 -21.00 -0.38
C LEU A 603 11.14 -19.92 0.58
N GLY A 604 11.68 -19.86 1.80
CA GLY A 604 11.58 -18.66 2.62
C GLY A 604 12.42 -17.53 2.02
N ALA A 605 12.18 -16.29 2.47
CA ALA A 605 12.88 -15.11 1.96
C ALA A 605 13.68 -14.37 3.03
N TYR A 606 14.64 -13.56 2.59
CA TYR A 606 15.57 -12.88 3.49
C TYR A 606 14.87 -11.87 4.40
N GLY A 607 15.32 -11.80 5.65
CA GLY A 607 14.96 -10.70 6.54
C GLY A 607 15.71 -9.43 6.16
N GLY A 608 15.03 -8.29 6.30
CA GLY A 608 15.58 -6.97 6.03
C GLY A 608 16.56 -6.52 7.11
N SER A 609 17.40 -5.56 6.74
CA SER A 609 18.44 -5.00 7.59
C SER A 609 17.88 -4.00 8.60
N GLY A 610 18.40 -4.05 9.82
CA GLY A 610 18.11 -3.10 10.89
C GLY A 610 19.21 -2.06 11.06
N ASN A 611 18.89 -0.97 11.76
CA ASN A 611 19.83 0.07 12.16
C ASN A 611 19.48 0.58 13.56
N GLY A 612 20.06 -0.06 14.58
CA GLY A 612 19.88 0.27 15.99
C GLY A 612 18.77 -0.54 16.66
N GLN A 613 17.87 -1.14 15.88
CA GLN A 613 16.91 -2.16 16.31
C GLN A 613 17.16 -3.45 15.53
N ALA A 614 16.55 -4.57 15.93
CA ALA A 614 16.89 -5.88 15.37
C ALA A 614 16.71 -5.95 13.84
N GLY A 615 17.61 -6.69 13.18
CA GLY A 615 17.39 -7.15 11.82
C GLY A 615 16.21 -8.12 11.75
N GLY A 616 15.53 -8.16 10.60
CA GLY A 616 14.38 -9.02 10.40
C GLY A 616 14.75 -10.50 10.36
N ALA A 617 13.88 -11.39 10.84
CA ALA A 617 14.07 -12.83 10.70
C ALA A 617 13.97 -13.25 9.22
N GLY A 618 14.74 -14.26 8.82
CA GLY A 618 14.53 -14.93 7.54
C GLY A 618 13.29 -15.81 7.60
N GLY A 619 12.57 -15.90 6.49
CA GLY A 619 11.38 -16.73 6.36
C GLY A 619 11.70 -18.22 6.37
N ASP A 620 10.77 -19.00 6.91
CA ASP A 620 10.81 -20.44 6.90
C ASP A 620 10.55 -21.02 5.50
N GLY A 621 11.17 -22.15 5.17
CA GLY A 621 10.86 -22.90 3.97
C GLY A 621 9.57 -23.71 4.10
N GLY A 622 8.77 -23.75 3.03
CA GLY A 622 7.52 -24.49 3.00
C GLY A 622 7.74 -26.01 3.04
N HIS A 623 6.75 -26.76 3.53
CA HIS A 623 6.85 -28.22 3.58
C HIS A 623 6.57 -28.86 2.22
N GLY A 624 7.22 -29.98 1.93
CA GLY A 624 6.95 -30.78 0.74
C GLY A 624 5.63 -31.54 0.86
N GLY A 625 4.86 -31.57 -0.23
CA GLY A 625 3.60 -32.28 -0.31
C GLY A 625 3.76 -33.79 -0.22
N HIS A 626 2.73 -34.48 0.27
CA HIS A 626 2.71 -35.94 0.32
C HIS A 626 2.32 -36.54 -1.03
N GLY A 627 2.83 -37.73 -1.33
CA GLY A 627 2.42 -38.52 -2.49
C GLY A 627 2.39 -40.01 -2.18
N THR A 628 1.70 -40.80 -2.99
CA THR A 628 1.65 -42.26 -2.81
C THR A 628 2.97 -42.90 -3.23
N ALA A 629 3.62 -42.36 -4.26
CA ALA A 629 4.89 -42.85 -4.77
C ALA A 629 6.07 -42.03 -4.25
N SER A 630 6.00 -40.71 -4.40
CA SER A 630 7.03 -39.82 -3.89
C SER A 630 6.49 -38.62 -3.13
N GLY A 631 7.17 -38.26 -2.05
CA GLY A 631 6.94 -36.98 -1.38
C GLY A 631 7.78 -35.87 -2.00
N GLY A 632 7.27 -34.64 -1.97
CA GLY A 632 8.02 -33.47 -2.42
C GLY A 632 9.08 -33.03 -1.40
N ASN A 633 10.09 -32.29 -1.84
CA ASN A 633 11.11 -31.77 -0.94
C ASN A 633 10.60 -30.55 -0.16
N GLY A 634 11.08 -30.36 1.06
CA GLY A 634 10.89 -29.11 1.80
C GLY A 634 11.73 -27.98 1.22
N GLY A 635 11.20 -26.76 1.31
CA GLY A 635 11.89 -25.54 0.88
C GLY A 635 12.99 -25.12 1.85
N LEU A 636 13.94 -24.33 1.36
CA LEU A 636 15.01 -23.78 2.19
C LEU A 636 14.48 -22.62 3.05
N GLY A 637 14.93 -22.56 4.30
CA GLY A 637 14.81 -21.35 5.11
C GLY A 637 15.84 -20.30 4.68
N ALA A 638 15.49 -19.03 4.82
CA ALA A 638 16.33 -17.92 4.37
C ALA A 638 17.11 -17.25 5.52
N ASN A 639 18.09 -16.43 5.16
CA ASN A 639 18.94 -15.79 6.16
C ASN A 639 18.20 -14.66 6.87
N GLY A 640 18.52 -14.46 8.16
CA GLY A 640 18.12 -13.28 8.90
C GLY A 640 18.93 -12.05 8.50
N GLY A 641 18.31 -10.89 8.65
CA GLY A 641 18.88 -9.59 8.33
C GLY A 641 19.96 -9.16 9.33
N THR A 642 20.95 -8.43 8.83
CA THR A 642 22.01 -7.82 9.66
C THR A 642 21.53 -6.53 10.30
N ASP A 643 22.00 -6.24 11.51
CA ASP A 643 21.93 -4.88 12.04
C ASP A 643 23.26 -4.14 11.80
N TYR A 644 23.19 -2.87 11.37
CA TYR A 644 24.39 -2.06 11.09
C TYR A 644 24.87 -1.19 12.25
N ALA A 645 24.12 -1.09 13.36
CA ALA A 645 24.46 -0.26 14.51
C ALA A 645 24.56 -1.05 15.82
N THR A 646 23.57 -0.97 16.71
CA THR A 646 23.60 -1.55 18.06
C THR A 646 22.60 -2.68 18.26
N GLY A 647 21.83 -3.03 17.24
CA GLY A 647 20.75 -4.02 17.28
C GLY A 647 21.24 -5.46 17.18
N VAL A 648 20.32 -6.41 17.37
CA VAL A 648 20.57 -7.86 17.26
C VAL A 648 20.36 -8.31 15.82
N GLY A 649 21.16 -9.27 15.34
CA GLY A 649 20.94 -9.89 14.04
C GLY A 649 19.65 -10.72 13.99
N GLY A 650 18.95 -10.73 12.87
CA GLY A 650 17.76 -11.53 12.67
C GLY A 650 18.04 -13.04 12.69
N ALA A 651 17.11 -13.85 13.18
CA ALA A 651 17.25 -15.31 13.11
C ALA A 651 17.15 -15.81 11.66
N GLY A 652 17.89 -16.87 11.32
CA GLY A 652 17.69 -17.59 10.07
C GLY A 652 16.42 -18.44 10.12
N GLY A 653 15.70 -18.49 9.00
CA GLY A 653 14.50 -19.29 8.84
C GLY A 653 14.80 -20.80 8.86
N SER A 654 13.87 -21.59 9.36
CA SER A 654 13.95 -23.04 9.35
C SER A 654 13.67 -23.62 7.96
N GLY A 655 14.30 -24.74 7.64
CA GLY A 655 13.98 -25.49 6.43
C GLY A 655 12.68 -26.28 6.57
N GLY A 656 11.94 -26.40 5.48
CA GLY A 656 10.68 -27.14 5.45
C GLY A 656 10.88 -28.65 5.55
N ASN A 657 9.90 -29.35 6.12
CA ASN A 657 9.93 -30.82 6.15
C ASN A 657 9.69 -31.41 4.76
N GLY A 658 10.32 -32.54 4.44
CA GLY A 658 10.03 -33.32 3.26
C GLY A 658 8.70 -34.09 3.37
N GLY A 659 8.05 -34.31 2.24
CA GLY A 659 6.79 -35.03 2.16
C GLY A 659 6.94 -36.54 2.33
N ASN A 660 5.93 -37.18 2.91
CA ASN A 660 5.86 -38.64 3.03
C ASN A 660 5.57 -39.31 1.67
N SER A 661 6.06 -40.54 1.51
CA SER A 661 5.64 -41.46 0.47
C SER A 661 4.72 -42.56 1.02
N GLY A 662 3.61 -42.81 0.33
CA GLY A 662 2.66 -43.89 0.63
C GLY A 662 3.15 -45.30 0.29
N GLY A 663 4.36 -45.45 -0.26
CA GLY A 663 5.00 -46.76 -0.49
C GLY A 663 4.67 -47.41 -1.83
N VAL A 664 4.04 -46.69 -2.75
CA VAL A 664 3.78 -47.16 -4.12
C VAL A 664 5.06 -47.03 -4.94
N GLU A 665 5.47 -48.11 -5.60
CA GLU A 665 6.63 -48.07 -6.48
C GLU A 665 6.22 -47.45 -7.82
N THR A 666 7.00 -46.47 -8.30
CA THR A 666 6.73 -45.82 -9.58
C THR A 666 6.97 -46.83 -10.72
N PRO A 667 5.96 -47.19 -11.51
CA PRO A 667 6.16 -48.07 -12.66
C PRO A 667 6.95 -47.35 -13.77
N ALA A 668 7.52 -48.12 -14.69
CA ALA A 668 8.11 -47.57 -15.90
C ALA A 668 7.07 -46.73 -16.65
N ASN A 669 7.42 -45.48 -16.96
CA ASN A 669 6.47 -44.50 -17.48
C ASN A 669 7.15 -43.57 -18.49
N THR A 670 6.33 -42.90 -19.30
CA THR A 670 6.76 -41.88 -20.27
C THR A 670 6.63 -40.46 -19.73
N LEU A 671 6.19 -40.31 -18.47
CA LEU A 671 5.95 -39.03 -17.81
C LEU A 671 7.22 -38.43 -17.19
N GLY A 672 8.34 -39.15 -17.25
CA GLY A 672 9.62 -38.73 -16.68
C GLY A 672 9.67 -38.82 -15.16
N LEU A 673 8.74 -39.54 -14.54
CA LEU A 673 8.72 -39.72 -13.09
C LEU A 673 9.76 -40.78 -12.68
N GLY A 674 10.68 -40.37 -11.80
CA GLY A 674 11.74 -41.22 -11.29
C GLY A 674 11.27 -42.27 -10.27
N PRO A 675 12.22 -43.06 -9.72
CA PRO A 675 11.93 -44.04 -8.67
C PRO A 675 11.24 -43.39 -7.46
N SER A 676 10.39 -44.16 -6.79
CA SER A 676 9.66 -43.74 -5.59
C SER A 676 10.61 -43.42 -4.44
N HIS A 677 10.45 -42.26 -3.82
CA HIS A 677 11.22 -41.83 -2.65
C HIS A 677 10.41 -40.87 -1.77
N ALA A 678 10.63 -40.88 -0.45
CA ALA A 678 10.12 -39.78 0.36
C ALA A 678 10.93 -38.49 0.09
N GLY A 679 10.35 -37.34 0.43
CA GLY A 679 10.96 -36.04 0.18
C GLY A 679 12.06 -35.69 1.17
N ASN A 680 13.07 -34.95 0.74
CA ASN A 680 14.11 -34.44 1.63
C ASN A 680 13.63 -33.20 2.38
N GLY A 681 14.13 -32.98 3.59
CA GLY A 681 13.97 -31.73 4.32
C GLY A 681 14.85 -30.62 3.75
N GLY A 682 14.37 -29.39 3.81
CA GLY A 682 15.10 -28.20 3.38
C GLY A 682 16.17 -27.78 4.38
N GLY A 683 17.19 -27.07 3.91
CA GLY A 683 18.20 -26.48 4.78
C GLY A 683 17.69 -25.27 5.55
N GLY A 684 18.24 -25.04 6.75
CA GLY A 684 18.00 -23.83 7.53
C GLY A 684 18.88 -22.65 7.08
N GLY A 685 18.36 -21.45 7.20
CA GLY A 685 19.04 -20.20 6.83
C GLY A 685 20.03 -19.73 7.88
N LEU A 686 20.98 -18.89 7.48
CA LEU A 686 21.99 -18.31 8.37
C LEU A 686 21.38 -17.24 9.29
N GLY A 687 21.87 -17.15 10.52
CA GLY A 687 21.58 -16.02 11.39
C GLY A 687 22.28 -14.75 10.93
N GLY A 688 21.60 -13.61 11.03
CA GLY A 688 22.11 -12.29 10.69
C GLY A 688 23.22 -11.82 11.63
N GLY A 689 24.11 -10.96 11.14
CA GLY A 689 25.15 -10.35 11.97
C GLY A 689 24.57 -9.34 12.98
N GLY A 690 25.13 -9.34 14.19
CA GLY A 690 24.84 -8.33 15.20
C GLY A 690 25.45 -6.97 14.88
N GLY A 691 24.87 -5.92 15.46
CA GLY A 691 25.22 -4.52 15.26
C GLY A 691 26.72 -4.22 15.26
N GLN A 692 27.21 -3.68 14.14
CA GLN A 692 28.64 -3.46 13.91
C GLN A 692 29.24 -2.28 14.69
N SER A 693 28.41 -1.47 15.35
CA SER A 693 28.83 -0.21 15.99
C SER A 693 28.47 -0.12 17.47
N GLY A 694 28.20 -1.24 18.15
CA GLY A 694 27.67 -1.19 19.52
C GLY A 694 27.52 -2.50 20.27
N GLY A 695 28.10 -3.60 19.78
CA GLY A 695 27.99 -4.89 20.46
C GLY A 695 26.59 -5.53 20.38
N GLY A 696 26.02 -5.61 19.18
CA GLY A 696 24.83 -6.42 18.95
C GLY A 696 25.15 -7.93 18.99
N VAL A 697 24.24 -8.76 19.49
CA VAL A 697 24.39 -10.23 19.42
C VAL A 697 24.04 -10.71 18.00
N GLY A 698 24.72 -11.76 17.51
CA GLY A 698 24.33 -12.41 16.26
C GLY A 698 22.93 -13.04 16.33
N GLY A 699 22.33 -13.29 15.18
CA GLY A 699 21.07 -14.03 15.05
C GLY A 699 21.26 -15.54 15.10
N LEU A 700 20.26 -16.27 15.58
CA LEU A 700 20.32 -17.74 15.62
C LEU A 700 20.34 -18.34 14.21
N GLY A 701 21.05 -19.46 14.03
CA GLY A 701 20.97 -20.24 12.80
C GLY A 701 19.64 -21.00 12.70
N GLY A 702 19.07 -21.07 11.51
CA GLY A 702 17.84 -21.79 11.23
C GLY A 702 18.02 -23.30 11.32
N ASN A 703 16.99 -24.00 11.79
CA ASN A 703 17.00 -25.46 11.86
C ASN A 703 16.83 -26.08 10.48
N GLY A 704 17.43 -27.25 10.26
CA GLY A 704 17.15 -28.06 9.08
C GLY A 704 15.80 -28.77 9.19
N GLY A 705 15.10 -28.90 8.07
CA GLY A 705 13.83 -29.61 7.99
C GLY A 705 14.00 -31.13 8.06
N ASN A 706 13.00 -31.84 8.58
CA ASN A 706 13.07 -33.30 8.64
C ASN A 706 12.80 -33.92 7.27
N GLY A 707 13.41 -35.07 6.99
CA GLY A 707 13.05 -35.88 5.83
C GLY A 707 11.69 -36.57 6.00
N GLY A 708 11.00 -36.79 4.89
CA GLY A 708 9.70 -37.46 4.86
C GLY A 708 9.82 -38.96 5.13
N ASN A 709 8.76 -39.57 5.65
CA ASN A 709 8.71 -41.00 5.90
C ASN A 709 8.32 -41.79 4.64
N GLY A 710 8.95 -42.94 4.42
CA GLY A 710 8.60 -43.90 3.37
C GLY A 710 7.79 -45.08 3.92
N ALA A 711 6.66 -45.39 3.30
CA ALA A 711 5.95 -46.64 3.57
C ALA A 711 6.43 -47.78 2.65
N GLY A 712 6.14 -49.03 3.03
CA GLY A 712 6.58 -50.21 2.29
C GLY A 712 8.10 -50.23 2.06
N ASN A 713 8.51 -50.46 0.82
CA ASN A 713 9.93 -50.54 0.44
C ASN A 713 10.55 -49.18 0.10
N VAL A 714 9.78 -48.08 0.17
CA VAL A 714 10.26 -46.76 -0.21
C VAL A 714 11.17 -46.18 0.87
N ASN A 715 12.30 -45.63 0.45
CA ASN A 715 13.29 -45.05 1.36
C ASN A 715 12.75 -43.78 2.04
N GLY A 716 13.17 -43.58 3.28
CA GLY A 716 12.96 -42.32 3.99
C GLY A 716 13.81 -41.20 3.37
N GLY A 717 13.29 -39.98 3.43
CA GLY A 717 13.97 -38.80 2.90
C GLY A 717 15.08 -38.32 3.84
N ASN A 718 16.06 -37.61 3.31
CA ASN A 718 17.14 -37.05 4.13
C ASN A 718 16.67 -35.81 4.89
N GLY A 719 17.19 -35.61 6.09
CA GLY A 719 17.06 -34.35 6.83
C GLY A 719 17.92 -33.26 6.22
N GLY A 720 17.47 -32.01 6.32
CA GLY A 720 18.19 -30.84 5.84
C GLY A 720 19.28 -30.39 6.82
N ASN A 721 20.33 -29.77 6.30
CA ASN A 721 21.38 -29.17 7.11
C ASN A 721 20.89 -27.89 7.77
N ALA A 722 21.37 -27.60 8.98
CA ALA A 722 21.05 -26.34 9.64
C ALA A 722 21.95 -25.18 9.21
N GLY A 723 21.44 -23.97 9.42
CA GLY A 723 22.18 -22.73 9.19
C GLY A 723 23.12 -22.40 10.33
N ALA A 724 24.20 -21.69 10.01
CA ALA A 724 25.14 -21.19 11.01
C ALA A 724 24.54 -20.02 11.80
N GLY A 725 24.97 -19.87 13.04
CA GLY A 725 24.64 -18.69 13.84
C GLY A 725 25.40 -17.45 13.35
N GLY A 726 24.78 -16.29 13.52
CA GLY A 726 25.30 -15.00 13.12
C GLY A 726 26.50 -14.56 13.96
N THR A 727 27.35 -13.73 13.36
CA THR A 727 28.51 -13.15 14.03
C THR A 727 28.09 -12.09 15.04
N GLY A 728 28.78 -12.03 16.18
CA GLY A 728 28.62 -10.95 17.13
C GLY A 728 29.13 -9.61 16.59
N GLY A 729 28.49 -8.52 17.02
CA GLY A 729 28.83 -7.16 16.66
C GLY A 729 30.15 -6.68 17.24
N ALA A 730 30.84 -5.79 16.54
CA ALA A 730 32.06 -5.18 17.03
C ALA A 730 31.78 -4.19 18.18
N GLY A 731 32.74 -4.05 19.08
CA GLY A 731 32.71 -3.07 20.14
C GLY A 731 32.91 -1.65 19.63
N THR A 732 32.34 -0.67 20.34
CA THR A 732 32.46 0.76 20.00
C THR A 732 33.92 1.22 20.03
N VAL A 733 34.36 2.03 19.07
CA VAL A 733 35.67 2.69 19.16
C VAL A 733 35.62 3.76 20.26
N GLY A 734 36.64 3.81 21.09
CA GLY A 734 36.81 4.81 22.14
C GLY A 734 36.96 6.21 21.56
N SER A 735 36.21 7.18 22.11
CA SER A 735 36.19 8.55 21.60
C SER A 735 37.32 9.40 22.16
N THR A 736 37.88 10.30 21.34
CA THR A 736 38.89 11.30 21.73
C THR A 736 38.29 12.69 22.02
N SER A 737 36.95 12.75 22.15
CA SER A 737 36.06 13.90 22.44
C SER A 737 35.57 14.75 21.25
N ASN A 738 34.23 14.69 21.09
CA ASN A 738 33.25 15.60 20.46
C ASN A 738 33.53 16.19 19.06
N SER A 739 33.13 15.47 18.00
CA SER A 739 33.33 15.89 16.59
C SER A 739 32.24 16.80 16.01
N LEU A 740 31.51 17.59 16.80
CA LEU A 740 30.57 18.58 16.22
C LEU A 740 31.04 20.03 16.31
N PHE A 741 31.95 20.37 17.24
CA PHE A 741 32.55 21.71 17.31
C PHE A 741 34.03 21.60 17.70
N GLY A 742 34.90 21.72 16.69
CA GLY A 742 36.32 21.46 16.79
C GLY A 742 37.05 22.29 17.84
N THR A 743 37.62 21.59 18.83
CA THR A 743 38.91 21.91 19.46
C THR A 743 39.59 20.59 19.85
N PRO A 744 40.91 20.41 19.67
CA PRO A 744 41.61 19.22 20.13
C PRO A 744 41.38 19.00 21.62
N GLY A 745 40.87 17.82 21.98
CA GLY A 745 40.30 17.52 23.30
C GLY A 745 41.32 17.66 24.43
N LYS A 746 40.91 18.31 25.52
CA LYS A 746 41.67 18.36 26.79
C LYS A 746 41.37 17.18 27.71
N THR A 747 41.12 16.02 27.13
CA THR A 747 40.56 14.84 27.78
C THR A 747 41.36 13.59 27.43
N ALA A 748 41.39 12.61 28.34
CA ALA A 748 41.96 11.30 28.04
C ALA A 748 41.11 10.59 26.97
N GLY A 749 41.74 9.70 26.21
CA GLY A 749 41.03 8.88 25.25
C GLY A 749 40.02 7.97 25.96
N GLY A 750 38.82 7.84 25.42
CA GLY A 750 37.83 6.90 25.93
C GLY A 750 38.22 5.46 25.62
N ASP A 751 37.81 4.52 26.47
CA ASP A 751 38.07 3.09 26.25
C ASP A 751 37.23 2.53 25.09
N GLY A 752 37.77 1.54 24.40
CA GLY A 752 37.07 0.74 23.41
C GLY A 752 36.04 -0.18 24.06
N GLY A 753 34.87 -0.31 23.43
CA GLY A 753 33.81 -1.21 23.87
C GLY A 753 34.16 -2.67 23.59
N ASN A 754 33.57 -3.60 24.35
CA ASN A 754 33.76 -5.03 24.11
C ASN A 754 32.98 -5.51 22.87
N GLY A 755 33.57 -6.47 22.15
CA GLY A 755 32.87 -7.22 21.12
C GLY A 755 31.80 -8.13 21.72
N SER A 756 30.78 -8.44 20.93
CA SER A 756 29.62 -9.20 21.39
C SER A 756 29.66 -10.67 21.01
N GLN A 757 28.79 -11.45 21.66
CA GLN A 757 28.75 -12.89 21.44
C GLN A 757 28.22 -13.22 20.05
N GLY A 758 28.81 -14.25 19.43
CA GLY A 758 28.18 -14.94 18.31
C GLY A 758 26.92 -15.66 18.76
N ALA A 759 26.13 -16.13 17.80
CA ALA A 759 24.91 -16.88 18.09
C ALA A 759 25.01 -18.38 17.80
N VAL A 760 24.14 -19.16 18.44
CA VAL A 760 24.15 -20.62 18.31
C VAL A 760 23.72 -21.04 16.90
N GLY A 761 24.39 -22.06 16.36
CA GLY A 761 24.00 -22.67 15.09
C GLY A 761 22.72 -23.50 15.20
N GLY A 762 21.98 -23.62 14.11
CA GLY A 762 20.72 -24.37 14.09
C GLY A 762 20.90 -25.88 14.25
N LYS A 763 19.84 -26.58 14.62
CA LYS A 763 19.82 -28.04 14.71
C LYS A 763 19.58 -28.69 13.35
N GLY A 764 20.39 -29.68 12.98
CA GLY A 764 20.19 -30.47 11.77
C GLY A 764 18.88 -31.26 11.77
N GLY A 765 18.24 -31.38 10.61
CA GLY A 765 16.98 -32.08 10.46
C GLY A 765 17.11 -33.59 10.64
N ASN A 766 16.09 -34.25 11.18
CA ASN A 766 16.12 -35.70 11.30
C ASN A 766 15.90 -36.35 9.92
N GLY A 767 16.53 -37.51 9.70
CA GLY A 767 16.22 -38.36 8.57
C GLY A 767 14.85 -39.02 8.72
N GLY A 768 14.15 -39.21 7.60
CA GLY A 768 12.85 -39.84 7.55
C GLY A 768 12.91 -41.36 7.78
N SER A 769 11.88 -41.91 8.41
CA SER A 769 11.78 -43.34 8.69
C SER A 769 11.33 -44.10 7.44
N SER A 770 11.70 -45.38 7.34
CA SER A 770 11.12 -46.30 6.35
C SER A 770 10.59 -47.58 7.01
N GLN A 771 9.51 -48.16 6.47
CA GLN A 771 8.92 -49.41 6.98
C GLN A 771 9.74 -50.65 6.62
N ASN A 772 10.22 -50.76 5.37
CA ASN A 772 11.04 -51.88 4.90
C ASN A 772 12.27 -51.40 4.09
N GLY A 773 12.29 -50.14 3.65
CA GLY A 773 13.41 -49.53 2.92
C GLY A 773 14.48 -48.95 3.86
N THR A 774 15.45 -48.23 3.29
CA THR A 774 16.48 -47.56 4.09
C THR A 774 15.92 -46.29 4.73
N GLY A 775 16.23 -46.07 6.00
CA GLY A 775 15.98 -44.77 6.64
C GLY A 775 16.81 -43.67 6.00
N GLY A 776 16.32 -42.44 6.02
CA GLY A 776 17.03 -41.29 5.48
C GLY A 776 18.18 -40.86 6.38
N ASN A 777 19.20 -40.24 5.78
CA ASN A 777 20.30 -39.62 6.52
C ASN A 777 19.80 -38.38 7.27
N ALA A 778 20.36 -38.11 8.43
CA ALA A 778 20.11 -36.86 9.14
C ALA A 778 20.95 -35.72 8.57
N GLY A 779 20.48 -34.50 8.77
CA GLY A 779 21.23 -33.29 8.44
C GLY A 779 22.23 -32.91 9.53
N ASP A 780 23.25 -32.18 9.11
CA ASP A 780 24.29 -31.66 9.99
C ASP A 780 23.80 -30.45 10.80
N GLY A 781 24.31 -30.32 12.03
CA GLY A 781 24.13 -29.14 12.86
C GLY A 781 24.91 -27.94 12.32
N GLY A 782 24.33 -26.75 12.44
CA GLY A 782 24.93 -25.52 11.96
C GLY A 782 26.11 -25.08 12.83
N ARG A 783 27.12 -24.44 12.23
CA ARG A 783 28.24 -23.88 12.99
C ARG A 783 27.77 -22.75 13.92
N GLY A 784 28.36 -22.63 15.10
CA GLY A 784 28.19 -21.47 15.97
C GLY A 784 28.81 -20.21 15.36
N GLY A 785 28.17 -19.07 15.58
CA GLY A 785 28.66 -17.77 15.12
C GLY A 785 29.92 -17.33 15.86
N ASP A 786 30.78 -16.62 15.13
CA ASP A 786 32.00 -16.05 15.68
C ASP A 786 31.69 -14.84 16.58
N GLY A 787 32.50 -14.63 17.62
CA GLY A 787 32.42 -13.45 18.48
C GLY A 787 32.90 -12.19 17.77
N GLY A 788 32.30 -11.05 18.12
CA GLY A 788 32.66 -9.75 17.57
C GLY A 788 34.01 -9.26 18.07
N ARG A 789 34.67 -8.40 17.30
CA ARG A 789 35.96 -7.80 17.71
C ARG A 789 35.75 -6.74 18.79
N GLY A 790 36.70 -6.59 19.71
CA GLY A 790 36.76 -5.46 20.62
C GLY A 790 37.05 -4.16 19.88
N GLY A 791 36.47 -3.07 20.35
CA GLY A 791 36.70 -1.73 19.81
C GLY A 791 38.08 -1.21 20.18
N GLU A 792 38.69 -0.42 19.31
CA GLU A 792 39.96 0.25 19.61
C GLU A 792 39.75 1.35 20.66
N GLY A 793 40.74 1.58 21.52
CA GLY A 793 40.76 2.69 22.47
C GLY A 793 41.02 4.02 21.77
N GLY A 794 40.43 5.10 22.27
CA GLY A 794 40.60 6.44 21.72
C GLY A 794 42.00 6.98 21.99
N ALA A 795 42.57 7.75 21.06
CA ALA A 795 43.81 8.49 21.32
C ALA A 795 43.66 9.54 22.44
N GLY A 796 44.71 9.74 23.23
CA GLY A 796 44.73 10.70 24.33
C GLY A 796 44.87 12.15 23.85
N GLY A 797 44.20 13.08 24.52
CA GLY A 797 44.29 14.52 24.24
C GLY A 797 45.40 15.25 25.01
N VAL A 798 45.31 16.57 25.18
CA VAL A 798 46.31 17.38 25.90
C VAL A 798 45.66 18.27 26.96
N ASN A 799 46.14 18.24 28.20
CA ASN A 799 45.52 19.01 29.27
C ASN A 799 45.73 20.55 29.14
N ALA A 800 45.15 21.33 30.04
CA ALA A 800 45.24 22.80 29.98
C ALA A 800 46.65 23.38 30.12
N SER A 801 47.61 22.60 30.60
CA SER A 801 49.04 22.94 30.68
C SER A 801 49.87 22.46 29.49
N GLY A 802 49.26 21.80 28.50
CA GLY A 802 49.95 21.27 27.32
C GLY A 802 50.66 19.93 27.54
N ALA A 803 50.34 19.20 28.61
CA ALA A 803 50.84 17.84 28.81
C ALA A 803 49.89 16.81 28.18
N GLY A 804 50.45 15.82 27.47
CA GLY A 804 49.71 14.70 26.90
C GLY A 804 48.93 13.91 27.95
N LEU A 805 47.72 13.52 27.58
CA LEU A 805 46.83 12.65 28.34
C LEU A 805 46.91 11.23 27.76
N ALA A 806 46.61 10.22 28.58
CA ALA A 806 46.62 8.82 28.17
C ALA A 806 45.56 8.56 27.08
N GLY A 807 45.87 7.65 26.15
CA GLY A 807 44.84 7.02 25.33
C GLY A 807 44.00 6.05 26.16
N GLY A 808 42.83 5.70 25.63
CA GLY A 808 41.95 4.72 26.25
C GLY A 808 42.41 3.28 26.00
N ASP A 809 41.96 2.36 26.85
CA ASP A 809 42.23 0.94 26.66
C ASP A 809 41.43 0.37 25.48
N GLY A 810 41.92 -0.71 24.86
CA GLY A 810 41.16 -1.45 23.86
C GLY A 810 40.12 -2.36 24.50
N GLY A 811 38.98 -2.57 23.84
CA GLY A 811 37.94 -3.47 24.32
C GLY A 811 38.29 -4.95 24.14
N ASN A 812 37.70 -5.83 24.94
CA ASN A 812 37.86 -7.28 24.78
C ASN A 812 37.11 -7.79 23.55
N GLY A 813 37.58 -8.88 22.94
CA GLY A 813 36.83 -9.62 21.94
C GLY A 813 35.63 -10.36 22.55
N GLY A 814 34.59 -10.56 21.75
CA GLY A 814 33.41 -11.33 22.12
C GLY A 814 33.64 -12.84 22.03
N ASN A 815 32.86 -13.61 22.77
CA ASN A 815 32.93 -15.07 22.71
C ASN A 815 32.24 -15.61 21.45
N GLY A 816 32.82 -16.64 20.83
CA GLY A 816 32.11 -17.47 19.86
C GLY A 816 31.03 -18.32 20.52
N ALA A 817 30.06 -18.78 19.73
CA ALA A 817 28.95 -19.58 20.22
C ALA A 817 29.11 -21.08 19.95
N ALA A 818 28.28 -21.88 20.63
CA ALA A 818 28.18 -23.31 20.36
C ALA A 818 27.61 -23.58 18.96
N GLY A 819 28.08 -24.66 18.34
CA GLY A 819 27.41 -25.23 17.17
C GLY A 819 26.10 -25.92 17.55
N GLY A 820 25.25 -26.09 16.55
CA GLY A 820 23.97 -26.76 16.70
C GLY A 820 24.10 -28.27 16.79
N ALA A 821 23.06 -28.90 17.35
CA ALA A 821 22.99 -30.35 17.45
C ALA A 821 22.80 -31.00 16.07
N ALA A 822 23.31 -32.22 15.92
CA ALA A 822 23.05 -33.07 14.77
C ALA A 822 21.57 -33.50 14.70
N GLY A 823 21.11 -33.79 13.49
CA GLY A 823 19.88 -34.54 13.29
C GLY A 823 20.02 -36.01 13.67
N ALA A 824 18.91 -36.65 14.02
CA ALA A 824 18.85 -38.09 14.22
C ALA A 824 18.65 -38.83 12.89
N ALA A 825 19.33 -39.97 12.71
CA ALA A 825 19.12 -40.84 11.56
C ALA A 825 17.69 -41.37 11.50
N GLY A 826 17.17 -41.51 10.29
CA GLY A 826 15.91 -42.20 10.05
C GLY A 826 16.06 -43.70 10.32
N GLN A 827 15.02 -44.29 10.92
CA GLN A 827 15.00 -45.74 11.17
C GLN A 827 14.73 -46.49 9.86
N GLY A 828 15.49 -47.56 9.60
CA GLY A 828 15.10 -48.60 8.64
C GLY A 828 14.23 -49.62 9.37
N GLY A 829 13.15 -50.08 8.75
CA GLY A 829 12.18 -50.90 9.47
C GLY A 829 12.51 -52.40 9.50
N ALA A 830 11.62 -53.17 10.14
CA ALA A 830 11.86 -54.52 10.66
C ALA A 830 12.29 -55.58 9.61
N GLY A 831 12.20 -55.27 8.32
CA GLY A 831 12.40 -56.18 7.19
C GLY A 831 13.76 -56.11 6.48
N SER A 832 14.85 -55.65 7.14
CA SER A 832 16.26 -55.56 6.65
C SER A 832 16.74 -54.21 6.07
N GLY A 833 15.93 -53.16 6.11
CA GLY A 833 16.37 -51.80 5.75
C GLY A 833 17.41 -51.25 6.73
N ALA A 834 18.52 -50.71 6.23
CA ALA A 834 19.49 -50.02 7.07
C ALA A 834 18.92 -48.71 7.61
N ALA A 835 19.25 -48.36 8.85
CA ALA A 835 19.07 -46.99 9.34
C ALA A 835 19.94 -46.03 8.51
N GLY A 836 19.51 -44.78 8.41
CA GLY A 836 20.33 -43.74 7.81
C GLY A 836 21.57 -43.42 8.64
N VAL A 837 22.40 -42.51 8.14
CA VAL A 837 23.55 -41.98 8.86
C VAL A 837 23.12 -40.80 9.74
N ALA A 838 23.59 -40.75 10.99
CA ALA A 838 23.37 -39.59 11.86
C ALA A 838 24.20 -38.39 11.38
N GLY A 839 23.67 -37.19 11.55
CA GLY A 839 24.38 -35.97 11.18
C GLY A 839 25.58 -35.71 12.08
N ALA A 840 26.48 -34.85 11.63
CA ALA A 840 27.52 -34.26 12.47
C ALA A 840 26.96 -33.10 13.31
N GLY A 841 27.49 -32.92 14.52
CA GLY A 841 27.24 -31.70 15.28
C GLY A 841 27.98 -30.52 14.66
N GLY A 842 27.43 -29.32 14.82
CA GLY A 842 28.07 -28.10 14.35
C GLY A 842 29.33 -27.76 15.14
N GLY A 843 30.34 -27.23 14.45
CA GLY A 843 31.53 -26.68 15.10
C GLY A 843 31.21 -25.42 15.91
N ALA A 844 32.00 -25.12 16.94
CA ALA A 844 31.89 -23.86 17.68
C ALA A 844 32.38 -22.67 16.84
N GLY A 845 31.87 -21.49 17.16
CA GLY A 845 32.39 -20.21 16.67
C GLY A 845 33.72 -19.86 17.33
N SER A 846 34.52 -19.08 16.63
CA SER A 846 35.77 -18.52 17.13
C SER A 846 35.49 -17.30 18.02
N ALA A 847 36.37 -17.05 19.00
CA ALA A 847 36.33 -15.80 19.76
C ALA A 847 36.84 -14.63 18.91
N GLY A 848 36.28 -13.45 19.15
CA GLY A 848 36.74 -12.21 18.53
C GLY A 848 38.09 -11.76 19.06
N ALA A 849 38.83 -11.01 18.24
CA ALA A 849 40.07 -10.36 18.68
C ALA A 849 39.75 -9.17 19.59
N GLY A 850 40.60 -8.92 20.60
CA GLY A 850 40.58 -7.67 21.36
C GLY A 850 40.97 -6.46 20.51
N GLY A 851 40.50 -5.28 20.91
CA GLY A 851 40.85 -4.01 20.31
C GLY A 851 42.23 -3.53 20.76
N ALA A 852 42.88 -2.73 19.91
CA ALA A 852 44.13 -2.08 20.29
C ALA A 852 43.86 -0.91 21.25
N GLY A 853 44.76 -0.67 22.21
CA GLY A 853 44.72 0.54 23.03
C GLY A 853 45.06 1.79 22.21
N GLY A 854 44.48 2.93 22.60
CA GLY A 854 44.71 4.21 21.96
C GLY A 854 46.09 4.79 22.28
N ALA A 855 46.72 5.41 21.29
CA ALA A 855 47.99 6.11 21.51
C ALA A 855 47.78 7.37 22.37
N GLY A 856 48.61 7.58 23.40
CA GLY A 856 48.69 8.87 24.10
C GLY A 856 49.35 9.94 23.22
N ASP A 857 49.06 11.23 23.43
CA ASP A 857 49.71 12.31 22.68
C ASP A 857 51.20 12.45 23.11
N PRO A 858 52.18 12.25 22.20
CA PRO A 858 53.59 12.24 22.55
C PRO A 858 54.18 13.64 22.86
N VAL A 859 53.40 14.73 22.82
CA VAL A 859 53.97 16.07 23.00
C VAL A 859 54.01 16.50 24.48
N GLY A 860 55.11 16.14 25.13
CA GLY A 860 55.61 16.77 26.35
C GLY A 860 57.05 16.34 26.62
N PRO A 861 58.00 17.23 26.94
CA PRO A 861 59.45 16.98 26.84
C PRO A 861 60.03 15.90 27.77
N ASN A 862 59.21 15.13 28.51
CA ASN A 862 59.63 14.03 29.37
C ASN A 862 58.59 12.87 29.46
N GLY A 863 57.64 12.75 28.52
CA GLY A 863 56.61 11.69 28.58
C GLY A 863 57.17 10.34 28.16
N ALA A 864 57.29 9.40 29.11
CA ALA A 864 57.66 8.02 28.82
C ALA A 864 56.59 7.35 27.93
N ASP A 865 57.05 6.49 27.01
CA ASP A 865 56.20 5.69 26.14
C ASP A 865 55.09 5.00 26.95
N GLY A 866 53.83 5.27 26.57
CA GLY A 866 52.68 4.56 27.12
C GLY A 866 52.88 3.06 26.90
N ASN A 867 52.71 2.28 27.96
CA ASN A 867 52.89 0.84 27.91
C ASN A 867 51.95 0.26 26.82
N PRO A 868 52.46 -0.57 25.88
CA PRO A 868 51.58 -1.23 24.94
C PRO A 868 50.56 -2.06 25.72
N GLY A 869 49.27 -1.80 25.45
CA GLY A 869 48.16 -2.53 26.03
C GLY A 869 48.40 -4.04 25.89
N ASN A 870 48.33 -4.74 27.01
CA ASN A 870 48.61 -6.17 27.08
C ASN A 870 47.60 -6.94 26.19
N PRO A 871 48.05 -7.77 25.24
CA PRO A 871 47.15 -8.69 24.55
C PRO A 871 46.78 -9.81 25.54
N ALA A 872 45.53 -9.84 25.97
CA ALA A 872 44.94 -10.99 26.67
C ALA A 872 43.85 -11.62 25.80
#